data_AF-A0A1I0D650-F1
#
_entry.id   AF-A0A1I0D650-F1
#
_cell.length_a   1.000
_cell.length_b   1.000
_cell.length_c   1.000
_cell.angle_alpha   90.00
_cell.angle_beta   90.00
_cell.angle_gamma   90.00
#
_symmetry.space_group_name_H-M   'P 1'
#
loop_
_entity.id
_entity.type
_entity.pdbx_description
1 polymer ?
#
loop_
_entity_poly.entity_id
_entity_poly.type
_entity_poly.pdbx_seq_one_letter_code
_entity_poly.pdbx_strand_id
1 'polypeptide(L)'
;MKKQMAVWITAGTLLTLATGVPALAETVRHETYDIYNESGTLDGSVDTTEPVGVDVTAQESGADPENVSVNVTGDVKVQNSNADYEDSVSGVKVYSDFTDGSVNVSIGQDDDDEIYTGGTVTVTSTGENGTANGVKITNEGTAPVNVNTGKIDVTATGGYETNGASVFSHRGQTDLTIYDDISARNDNASTTGLSIDDCAPTEMPEEGGAHSTVTVYGNIGASSKNKDATGVSLNSEHNDLPDIRSEAYIYGNVTADSTSGNATGVKQYIRDGASHIFIDDITAKTKTGETAVGVDLNANGGTENIYVNGGIHAEGGEATGVSATVAAGTTSNIIIEVTNGIFATGTENSAGIRIENMIDAPILSSDSEINIVSDGNVESFGTGIVDMNTLNGVKTNLVVEGAVIAEAGPAVSVVTQSLSSLDLTVWKLESKTGQLVAEQTEAGYADSKTAQEFEKAIDYIIKVAPNASDYTDLTAKRKTVNGYTYDVGKAGDKIAVTFHVPDGYTIDSAYSDESRTALQHVSGNEYLLVVPDGGGVMINLKLVPVSNNGGGEDDNYSGNPPAEYESHNFSRSGSHYSLTLRKNQMEVVLSTAELKALLESGLTELTFMTSAGNFTFPSADLWTMVNNFATVRFAVEEGHMNAYGDNNTTAFKTADPDVVENTASQN
;
A
#
# COMPACT_ATOMS: atom_id res chain seq x y z
N MET A 1 -1.63 22.32 -85.40
CA MET A 1 -2.64 22.15 -84.32
C MET A 1 -2.67 20.70 -83.89
N LYS A 2 -2.27 20.42 -82.64
CA LYS A 2 -2.81 19.44 -81.68
C LYS A 2 -1.75 19.17 -80.61
N LYS A 3 -2.07 19.54 -79.37
CA LYS A 3 -1.32 19.23 -78.15
C LYS A 3 -1.58 17.77 -77.78
N GLN A 4 -0.56 17.05 -77.33
CA GLN A 4 -0.70 15.89 -76.44
C GLN A 4 0.38 15.95 -75.37
N MET A 5 -0.06 15.88 -74.12
CA MET A 5 0.75 15.79 -72.91
C MET A 5 1.28 14.37 -72.76
N ALA A 6 2.52 14.23 -72.31
CA ALA A 6 3.09 12.98 -71.82
C ALA A 6 3.00 12.97 -70.29
N VAL A 7 2.40 11.93 -69.73
CA VAL A 7 2.51 11.58 -68.30
C VAL A 7 3.16 10.21 -68.26
N TRP A 8 4.33 10.14 -67.63
CA TRP A 8 5.03 8.90 -67.28
C TRP A 8 4.73 8.60 -65.81
N ILE A 9 4.15 7.44 -65.52
CA ILE A 9 4.16 6.83 -64.18
C ILE A 9 5.04 5.59 -64.28
N THR A 10 6.16 5.62 -63.57
CA THR A 10 7.10 4.50 -63.42
C THR A 10 6.87 3.92 -62.03
N ALA A 11 6.21 2.77 -61.93
CA ALA A 11 6.19 1.97 -60.70
C ALA A 11 7.31 0.94 -60.81
N GLY A 12 8.42 1.18 -60.11
CA GLY A 12 9.52 0.24 -59.96
C GLY A 12 9.15 -0.82 -58.94
N THR A 13 9.11 -2.08 -59.37
CA THR A 13 8.97 -3.25 -58.52
C THR A 13 10.32 -3.52 -57.84
N LEU A 14 10.40 -3.29 -56.53
CA LEU A 14 11.51 -3.73 -55.68
C LEU A 14 11.16 -5.12 -55.14
N LEU A 15 11.88 -6.12 -55.65
CA LEU A 15 11.82 -7.50 -55.20
C LEU A 15 12.77 -7.64 -53.99
N THR A 16 12.26 -7.50 -52.77
CA THR A 16 12.99 -7.87 -51.55
C THR A 16 12.85 -9.38 -51.33
N LEU A 17 13.94 -10.12 -51.55
CA LEU A 17 14.06 -11.50 -51.12
C LEU A 17 14.17 -11.52 -49.59
N ALA A 18 13.04 -11.72 -48.90
CA ALA A 18 13.04 -12.05 -47.48
C ALA A 18 13.64 -13.44 -47.30
N THR A 19 14.82 -13.53 -46.71
CA THR A 19 15.31 -14.75 -46.10
C THR A 19 14.46 -15.02 -44.86
N GLY A 20 13.31 -15.67 -45.05
CA GLY A 20 12.54 -16.23 -43.95
C GLY A 20 13.38 -17.34 -43.32
N VAL A 21 14.01 -17.03 -42.19
CA VAL A 21 14.41 -18.07 -41.24
C VAL A 21 13.11 -18.78 -40.87
N PRO A 22 12.97 -20.10 -41.07
CA PRO A 22 11.79 -20.78 -40.56
C PRO A 22 11.79 -20.57 -39.04
N ALA A 23 10.75 -19.90 -38.53
CA ALA A 23 10.44 -19.99 -37.12
C ALA A 23 10.29 -21.49 -36.85
N LEU A 24 11.22 -22.05 -36.06
CA LEU A 24 11.07 -23.40 -35.55
C LEU A 24 9.73 -23.37 -34.80
N ALA A 25 8.79 -24.20 -35.24
CA ALA A 25 7.52 -24.33 -34.54
C ALA A 25 7.84 -24.90 -33.16
N GLU A 26 7.44 -24.17 -32.13
CA GLU A 26 7.54 -24.61 -30.74
C GLU A 26 6.94 -26.02 -30.60
N THR A 27 7.64 -26.90 -29.89
CA THR A 27 7.12 -28.24 -29.63
C THR A 27 5.96 -28.10 -28.64
N VAL A 28 4.78 -28.61 -28.97
CA VAL A 28 3.64 -28.62 -28.04
C VAL A 28 3.31 -30.07 -27.67
N ARG A 29 3.41 -30.39 -26.39
CA ARG A 29 2.98 -31.68 -25.84
C ARG A 29 1.49 -31.63 -25.50
N HIS A 30 0.72 -32.64 -25.92
CA HIS A 30 -0.74 -32.69 -25.72
C HIS A 30 -1.22 -33.60 -24.58
N GLU A 31 -0.30 -34.14 -23.80
CA GLU A 31 -0.52 -35.02 -22.66
C GLU A 31 0.27 -34.46 -21.46
N THR A 32 -0.01 -34.96 -20.25
CA THR A 32 0.74 -34.59 -19.05
C THR A 32 2.23 -34.81 -19.23
N TYR A 33 3.04 -33.88 -18.72
CA TYR A 33 4.46 -34.09 -18.53
C TYR A 33 4.72 -34.65 -17.14
N ASP A 34 4.71 -35.98 -17.05
CA ASP A 34 4.97 -36.71 -15.80
C ASP A 34 6.47 -36.96 -15.60
N ILE A 35 6.97 -36.62 -14.41
CA ILE A 35 8.35 -36.86 -13.96
C ILE A 35 8.32 -37.54 -12.59
N TYR A 36 9.02 -38.66 -12.46
CA TYR A 36 9.08 -39.44 -11.21
C TYR A 36 10.53 -39.75 -10.83
N ASN A 37 11.01 -39.14 -9.75
CA ASN A 37 12.37 -39.35 -9.20
C ASN A 37 13.53 -39.13 -10.20
N GLU A 38 13.32 -38.34 -11.25
CA GLU A 38 14.34 -38.06 -12.26
C GLU A 38 14.30 -36.59 -12.71
N SER A 39 15.37 -36.12 -13.33
CA SER A 39 15.40 -34.78 -13.94
C SER A 39 14.91 -34.82 -15.38
N GLY A 40 14.31 -33.74 -15.87
CA GLY A 40 13.77 -33.66 -17.22
C GLY A 40 13.74 -32.23 -17.78
N THR A 41 13.98 -32.08 -19.08
CA THR A 41 13.79 -30.82 -19.80
C THR A 41 12.83 -31.03 -20.97
N LEU A 42 11.80 -30.20 -21.05
CA LEU A 42 10.91 -30.08 -22.20
C LEU A 42 11.17 -28.75 -22.90
N ASP A 43 11.75 -28.82 -24.11
CA ASP A 43 11.93 -27.66 -24.99
C ASP A 43 10.62 -27.40 -25.77
N GLY A 44 9.71 -26.65 -25.14
CA GLY A 44 8.39 -26.29 -25.66
C GLY A 44 7.28 -26.21 -24.59
N SER A 45 6.03 -26.15 -25.04
CA SER A 45 4.83 -25.99 -24.21
C SER A 45 4.11 -27.30 -23.91
N VAL A 46 3.28 -27.30 -22.86
CA VAL A 46 2.27 -28.33 -22.57
C VAL A 46 0.87 -27.75 -22.80
N ASP A 47 0.04 -28.36 -23.65
CA ASP A 47 -1.36 -28.00 -23.88
C ASP A 47 -2.24 -29.26 -23.86
N THR A 48 -2.78 -29.60 -22.70
CA THR A 48 -3.44 -30.89 -22.45
C THR A 48 -4.89 -30.74 -21.95
N THR A 49 -5.67 -31.80 -22.13
CA THR A 49 -7.01 -31.97 -21.54
C THR A 49 -7.02 -32.90 -20.33
N GLU A 50 -5.87 -33.49 -19.98
CA GLU A 50 -5.71 -34.28 -18.76
C GLU A 50 -5.86 -33.39 -17.51
N PRO A 51 -6.09 -33.95 -16.31
CA PRO A 51 -6.25 -33.15 -15.09
C PRO A 51 -4.99 -32.37 -14.70
N VAL A 52 -3.81 -32.81 -15.12
CA VAL A 52 -2.53 -32.18 -14.76
C VAL A 52 -1.72 -31.83 -16.00
N GLY A 53 -1.08 -30.66 -16.02
CA GLY A 53 -0.16 -30.26 -17.09
C GLY A 53 1.24 -30.82 -16.86
N VAL A 54 1.88 -30.43 -15.76
CA VAL A 54 3.20 -30.93 -15.32
C VAL A 54 3.03 -31.57 -13.94
N ASP A 55 3.38 -32.85 -13.79
CA ASP A 55 3.36 -33.58 -12.50
C ASP A 55 4.80 -34.01 -12.15
N VAL A 56 5.34 -33.43 -11.08
CA VAL A 56 6.67 -33.76 -10.55
C VAL A 56 6.50 -34.45 -9.21
N THR A 57 6.89 -35.72 -9.16
CA THR A 57 6.86 -36.53 -7.94
C THR A 57 8.27 -36.95 -7.55
N ALA A 58 8.72 -36.48 -6.39
CA ALA A 58 9.99 -36.80 -5.78
C ALA A 58 9.76 -37.60 -4.48
N GLN A 59 9.89 -38.92 -4.56
CA GLN A 59 9.69 -39.90 -3.50
C GLN A 59 10.96 -40.62 -3.06
N GLU A 60 11.25 -40.64 -1.77
CA GLU A 60 12.39 -41.34 -1.19
C GLU A 60 12.23 -42.86 -1.37
N SER A 61 12.92 -43.42 -2.36
CA SER A 61 12.81 -44.84 -2.72
C SER A 61 14.19 -45.52 -2.84
N GLY A 62 14.83 -45.80 -1.70
CA GLY A 62 15.82 -46.87 -1.53
C GLY A 62 17.14 -46.83 -2.33
N ALA A 63 17.31 -45.88 -3.24
CA ALA A 63 18.58 -45.48 -3.85
C ALA A 63 18.82 -44.00 -3.50
N ASP A 64 20.09 -43.61 -3.32
CA ASP A 64 20.49 -42.27 -2.85
C ASP A 64 19.65 -41.18 -3.54
N PRO A 65 18.94 -40.31 -2.80
CA PRO A 65 18.13 -39.26 -3.39
C PRO A 65 19.04 -38.30 -4.16
N GLU A 66 18.88 -38.25 -5.48
CA GLU A 66 19.53 -37.27 -6.35
C GLU A 66 18.65 -36.02 -6.48
N ASN A 67 19.26 -34.86 -6.74
CA ASN A 67 18.52 -33.64 -7.05
C ASN A 67 17.60 -33.85 -8.26
N VAL A 68 16.33 -33.49 -8.13
CA VAL A 68 15.36 -33.47 -9.23
C VAL A 68 15.30 -32.06 -9.80
N SER A 69 15.60 -31.91 -11.09
CA SER A 69 15.49 -30.65 -11.82
C SER A 69 14.58 -30.83 -13.02
N VAL A 70 13.49 -30.07 -13.08
CA VAL A 70 12.51 -30.09 -14.18
C VAL A 70 12.45 -28.70 -14.82
N ASN A 71 12.68 -28.62 -16.14
CA ASN A 71 12.55 -27.38 -16.89
C ASN A 71 11.55 -27.55 -18.04
N VAL A 72 10.61 -26.62 -18.17
CA VAL A 72 9.69 -26.48 -19.32
C VAL A 72 9.91 -25.09 -19.90
N THR A 73 10.42 -24.97 -21.12
CA THR A 73 10.78 -23.66 -21.69
C THR A 73 9.57 -22.84 -22.16
N GLY A 74 8.45 -23.51 -22.47
CA GLY A 74 7.19 -22.89 -22.92
C GLY A 74 6.14 -22.72 -21.83
N ASP A 75 4.90 -22.50 -22.27
CA ASP A 75 3.72 -22.33 -21.41
C ASP A 75 3.12 -23.69 -20.98
N VAL A 76 2.36 -23.68 -19.89
CA VAL A 76 1.58 -24.84 -19.43
C VAL A 76 0.10 -24.49 -19.46
N LYS A 77 -0.67 -25.23 -20.25
CA LYS A 77 -2.10 -25.03 -20.43
C LYS A 77 -2.88 -26.32 -20.20
N VAL A 78 -3.84 -26.25 -19.29
CA VAL A 78 -4.72 -27.36 -18.92
C VAL A 78 -6.17 -26.96 -19.18
N GLN A 79 -6.87 -27.73 -20.01
CA GLN A 79 -8.28 -27.54 -20.33
C GLN A 79 -9.07 -28.81 -20.00
N ASN A 80 -9.56 -28.90 -18.77
CA ASN A 80 -10.25 -30.11 -18.30
C ASN A 80 -11.74 -29.86 -18.08
N SER A 81 -12.59 -30.62 -18.78
CA SER A 81 -14.04 -30.60 -18.62
C SER A 81 -14.61 -31.81 -17.89
N ASN A 82 -13.78 -32.80 -17.57
CA ASN A 82 -14.19 -34.15 -17.17
C ASN A 82 -13.69 -34.54 -15.77
N ALA A 83 -13.21 -33.60 -14.96
CA ALA A 83 -12.75 -33.89 -13.60
C ALA A 83 -13.89 -34.51 -12.78
N ASP A 84 -13.69 -35.77 -12.38
CA ASP A 84 -14.58 -36.48 -11.46
C ASP A 84 -14.39 -35.96 -10.02
N TYR A 85 -15.28 -36.36 -9.12
CA TYR A 85 -15.43 -35.85 -7.74
C TYR A 85 -14.14 -35.80 -6.87
N GLU A 86 -13.11 -36.57 -7.21
CA GLU A 86 -11.87 -36.69 -6.43
C GLU A 86 -10.65 -36.08 -7.13
N ASP A 87 -10.78 -35.65 -8.39
CA ASP A 87 -9.64 -35.20 -9.19
C ASP A 87 -9.47 -33.67 -9.10
N SER A 88 -8.34 -33.24 -8.54
CA SER A 88 -7.90 -31.86 -8.65
C SER A 88 -7.34 -31.58 -10.04
N VAL A 89 -7.73 -30.47 -10.67
CA VAL A 89 -7.14 -30.01 -11.94
C VAL A 89 -5.99 -29.05 -11.61
N SER A 90 -4.78 -29.32 -12.09
CA SER A 90 -3.60 -28.51 -11.78
C SER A 90 -2.77 -28.19 -13.01
N GLY A 91 -2.30 -26.95 -13.16
CA GLY A 91 -1.35 -26.60 -14.22
C GLY A 91 -0.01 -27.28 -13.95
N VAL A 92 0.57 -26.96 -12.79
CA VAL A 92 1.79 -27.57 -12.26
C VAL A 92 1.50 -28.17 -10.89
N LYS A 93 1.91 -29.41 -10.69
CA LYS A 93 1.80 -30.13 -9.43
C LYS A 93 3.17 -30.67 -9.04
N VAL A 94 3.62 -30.33 -7.84
CA VAL A 94 4.89 -30.77 -7.28
C VAL A 94 4.64 -31.44 -5.94
N TYR A 95 5.07 -32.69 -5.80
CA TYR A 95 5.07 -33.43 -4.54
C TYR A 95 6.49 -33.87 -4.21
N SER A 96 6.94 -33.61 -2.99
CA SER A 96 8.20 -34.12 -2.48
C SER A 96 8.05 -34.67 -1.07
N ASP A 97 8.59 -35.85 -0.82
CA ASP A 97 8.84 -36.39 0.53
C ASP A 97 10.35 -36.57 0.81
N PHE A 98 11.21 -36.03 -0.06
CA PHE A 98 12.67 -36.19 0.01
C PHE A 98 13.23 -35.67 1.33
N THR A 99 14.09 -36.45 1.96
CA THR A 99 14.84 -36.00 3.14
C THR A 99 16.17 -35.33 2.81
N ASP A 100 16.81 -35.72 1.70
CA ASP A 100 18.07 -35.17 1.20
C ASP A 100 17.97 -34.84 -0.30
N GLY A 101 18.85 -33.98 -0.80
CA GLY A 101 18.81 -33.44 -2.16
C GLY A 101 17.96 -32.16 -2.28
N SER A 102 17.32 -31.96 -3.44
CA SER A 102 16.44 -30.82 -3.73
C SER A 102 15.53 -31.10 -4.91
N VAL A 103 14.38 -30.43 -4.97
CA VAL A 103 13.49 -30.42 -6.13
C VAL A 103 13.45 -29.00 -6.70
N ASN A 104 13.77 -28.84 -7.98
CA ASN A 104 13.75 -27.56 -8.67
C ASN A 104 12.87 -27.68 -9.92
N VAL A 105 11.83 -26.86 -10.02
CA VAL A 105 10.92 -26.82 -11.18
C VAL A 105 10.90 -25.41 -11.75
N SER A 106 11.14 -25.27 -13.06
CA SER A 106 11.11 -23.98 -13.75
C SER A 106 10.21 -24.07 -14.98
N ILE A 107 9.30 -23.11 -15.12
CA ILE A 107 8.37 -22.97 -16.24
C ILE A 107 8.62 -21.62 -16.92
N GLY A 108 8.88 -21.64 -18.24
CA GLY A 108 9.20 -20.46 -19.04
C GLY A 108 10.64 -20.00 -19.04
N GLN A 109 11.56 -20.82 -18.49
CA GLN A 109 12.98 -20.48 -18.44
C GLN A 109 13.72 -21.19 -19.59
N ASP A 110 14.22 -20.42 -20.56
CA ASP A 110 15.15 -20.94 -21.57
C ASP A 110 16.56 -21.09 -20.97
N ASP A 111 17.28 -22.13 -21.39
CA ASP A 111 18.60 -22.51 -20.86
C ASP A 111 19.70 -21.41 -21.05
N ASP A 112 19.42 -20.36 -21.84
CA ASP A 112 20.39 -19.36 -22.29
C ASP A 112 20.15 -17.91 -21.81
N ASP A 113 19.02 -17.57 -21.16
CA ASP A 113 18.71 -16.17 -20.78
C ASP A 113 18.21 -16.00 -19.33
N GLU A 114 18.69 -14.94 -18.65
CA GLU A 114 18.25 -14.50 -17.30
C GLU A 114 16.88 -13.79 -17.31
N ILE A 115 16.19 -13.71 -18.46
CA ILE A 115 14.96 -12.93 -18.63
C ILE A 115 13.80 -13.87 -18.96
N TYR A 116 12.84 -13.99 -18.04
CA TYR A 116 11.59 -14.73 -18.22
C TYR A 116 10.73 -14.05 -19.31
N THR A 117 10.72 -14.60 -20.53
CA THR A 117 9.86 -14.12 -21.63
C THR A 117 8.73 -15.09 -22.00
N GLY A 118 8.42 -16.07 -21.15
CA GLY A 118 7.34 -17.05 -21.28
C GLY A 118 6.98 -17.70 -19.93
N GLY A 119 6.24 -18.81 -19.94
CA GLY A 119 5.99 -19.62 -18.74
C GLY A 119 4.66 -19.33 -18.06
N THR A 120 3.65 -18.97 -18.83
CA THR A 120 2.30 -18.80 -18.31
C THR A 120 1.71 -20.15 -17.96
N VAL A 121 1.18 -20.28 -16.75
CA VAL A 121 0.39 -21.44 -16.32
C VAL A 121 -1.08 -21.08 -16.40
N THR A 122 -1.77 -21.63 -17.41
CA THR A 122 -3.21 -21.42 -17.64
C THR A 122 -4.00 -22.68 -17.30
N VAL A 123 -4.97 -22.57 -16.39
CA VAL A 123 -5.87 -23.66 -16.04
C VAL A 123 -7.31 -23.23 -16.28
N THR A 124 -8.00 -23.98 -17.13
CA THR A 124 -9.44 -23.84 -17.36
C THR A 124 -10.15 -25.13 -16.97
N SER A 125 -10.96 -25.09 -15.92
CA SER A 125 -11.72 -26.24 -15.45
C SER A 125 -13.23 -25.97 -15.51
N THR A 126 -13.98 -26.83 -16.20
CA THR A 126 -15.45 -26.76 -16.23
C THR A 126 -16.13 -27.92 -15.51
N GLY A 127 -15.36 -28.82 -14.89
CA GLY A 127 -15.87 -29.95 -14.12
C GLY A 127 -16.65 -29.47 -12.88
N GLU A 128 -17.69 -30.21 -12.51
CA GLU A 128 -18.60 -29.78 -11.43
C GLU A 128 -18.04 -30.00 -10.02
N ASN A 129 -17.00 -30.83 -9.82
CA ASN A 129 -16.67 -31.37 -8.49
C ASN A 129 -15.17 -31.54 -8.12
N GLY A 130 -14.27 -30.65 -8.55
CA GLY A 130 -12.84 -30.71 -8.15
C GLY A 130 -12.25 -29.35 -7.74
N THR A 131 -11.04 -29.33 -7.19
CA THR A 131 -10.27 -28.09 -6.94
C THR A 131 -9.42 -27.76 -8.17
N ALA A 132 -9.49 -26.52 -8.65
CA ALA A 132 -8.60 -26.04 -9.72
C ALA A 132 -7.42 -25.27 -9.13
N ASN A 133 -6.19 -25.64 -9.48
CA ASN A 133 -4.97 -24.99 -9.02
C ASN A 133 -4.11 -24.57 -10.22
N GLY A 134 -3.53 -23.38 -10.21
CA GLY A 134 -2.51 -23.03 -11.20
C GLY A 134 -1.23 -23.79 -10.89
N VAL A 135 -0.67 -23.51 -9.72
CA VAL A 135 0.48 -24.22 -9.14
C VAL A 135 0.09 -24.82 -7.80
N LYS A 136 0.41 -26.09 -7.57
CA LYS A 136 0.25 -26.78 -6.30
C LYS A 136 1.56 -27.44 -5.88
N ILE A 137 2.08 -27.04 -4.73
CA ILE A 137 3.30 -27.61 -4.13
C ILE A 137 2.94 -28.28 -2.82
N THR A 138 3.45 -29.49 -2.62
CA THR A 138 3.32 -30.23 -1.36
C THR A 138 4.70 -30.78 -0.97
N ASN A 139 5.28 -30.22 0.09
CA ASN A 139 6.55 -30.66 0.65
C ASN A 139 6.34 -31.38 1.99
N GLU A 140 6.38 -32.71 1.96
CA GLU A 140 6.34 -33.57 3.15
C GLU A 140 7.74 -33.93 3.66
N GLY A 141 8.77 -33.63 2.86
CA GLY A 141 10.18 -33.94 3.10
C GLY A 141 10.97 -32.79 3.74
N THR A 142 12.20 -33.04 4.14
CA THR A 142 13.10 -31.99 4.66
C THR A 142 13.94 -31.32 3.59
N ALA A 143 14.00 -31.90 2.38
CA ALA A 143 14.70 -31.32 1.25
C ALA A 143 13.98 -30.05 0.74
N PRO A 144 14.74 -29.05 0.27
CA PRO A 144 14.16 -27.84 -0.31
C PRO A 144 13.44 -28.13 -1.64
N VAL A 145 12.27 -27.51 -1.82
CA VAL A 145 11.49 -27.50 -3.05
C VAL A 145 11.42 -26.07 -3.59
N ASN A 146 11.95 -25.83 -4.79
CA ASN A 146 11.96 -24.51 -5.44
C ASN A 146 11.15 -24.58 -6.73
N VAL A 147 10.16 -23.70 -6.88
CA VAL A 147 9.35 -23.60 -8.09
C VAL A 147 9.36 -22.16 -8.61
N ASN A 148 9.69 -22.02 -9.89
CA ASN A 148 9.72 -20.74 -10.59
C ASN A 148 8.78 -20.76 -11.78
N THR A 149 7.95 -19.74 -11.93
CA THR A 149 7.00 -19.64 -13.06
C THR A 149 6.72 -18.19 -13.43
N GLY A 150 6.25 -17.98 -14.66
CA GLY A 150 5.71 -16.70 -15.10
C GLY A 150 4.30 -16.45 -14.53
N LYS A 151 3.42 -15.91 -15.35
CA LYS A 151 2.04 -15.59 -14.97
C LYS A 151 1.20 -16.84 -14.64
N ILE A 152 0.27 -16.74 -13.69
CA ILE A 152 -0.69 -17.80 -13.37
C ILE A 152 -2.12 -17.31 -13.63
N ASP A 153 -2.85 -17.98 -14.52
CA ASP A 153 -4.25 -17.70 -14.83
C ASP A 153 -5.12 -18.95 -14.61
N VAL A 154 -5.97 -18.93 -13.57
CA VAL A 154 -6.86 -20.04 -13.21
C VAL A 154 -8.30 -19.58 -13.32
N THR A 155 -9.08 -20.26 -14.16
CA THR A 155 -10.52 -20.02 -14.30
C THR A 155 -11.26 -21.34 -14.15
N ALA A 156 -12.22 -21.37 -13.24
CA ALA A 156 -13.12 -22.50 -13.06
C ALA A 156 -14.58 -22.08 -13.02
N THR A 157 -15.48 -22.93 -13.52
CA THR A 157 -16.94 -22.67 -13.48
C THR A 157 -17.70 -23.65 -12.58
N GLY A 158 -17.09 -24.76 -12.18
CA GLY A 158 -17.61 -25.68 -11.17
C GLY A 158 -16.58 -25.93 -10.07
N GLY A 159 -16.80 -26.96 -9.24
CA GLY A 159 -15.84 -27.37 -8.21
C GLY A 159 -16.09 -26.78 -6.82
N TYR A 160 -15.22 -27.18 -5.88
CA TYR A 160 -15.28 -26.77 -4.48
C TYR A 160 -14.49 -25.49 -4.22
N GLU A 161 -13.33 -25.37 -4.87
CA GLU A 161 -12.35 -24.31 -4.62
C GLU A 161 -11.54 -24.01 -5.89
N THR A 162 -10.97 -22.82 -5.96
CA THR A 162 -10.06 -22.41 -7.03
C THR A 162 -8.91 -21.62 -6.44
N ASN A 163 -7.70 -22.11 -6.64
CA ASN A 163 -6.49 -21.48 -6.15
C ASN A 163 -5.62 -21.03 -7.33
N GLY A 164 -5.11 -19.81 -7.30
CA GLY A 164 -4.07 -19.39 -8.24
C GLY A 164 -2.80 -20.20 -7.99
N ALA A 165 -2.25 -20.07 -6.79
CA ALA A 165 -1.17 -20.92 -6.30
C ALA A 165 -1.47 -21.45 -4.90
N SER A 166 -0.96 -22.64 -4.60
CA SER A 166 -1.03 -23.28 -3.27
C SER A 166 0.31 -23.88 -2.90
N VAL A 167 0.83 -23.49 -1.74
CA VAL A 167 2.06 -24.03 -1.15
C VAL A 167 1.68 -24.68 0.17
N PHE A 168 1.99 -25.96 0.30
CA PHE A 168 1.74 -26.72 1.50
C PHE A 168 3.03 -27.39 1.97
N SER A 169 3.53 -26.98 3.13
CA SER A 169 4.79 -27.50 3.67
C SER A 169 4.54 -28.10 5.05
N HIS A 170 4.91 -29.37 5.21
CA HIS A 170 4.94 -30.02 6.53
C HIS A 170 6.34 -30.02 7.14
N ARG A 171 7.36 -30.01 6.28
CA ARG A 171 8.78 -30.05 6.62
C ARG A 171 9.57 -29.32 5.55
N GLY A 172 10.81 -28.95 5.90
CA GLY A 172 11.74 -28.37 4.95
C GLY A 172 11.36 -26.99 4.46
N GLN A 173 12.16 -26.49 3.51
CA GLN A 173 11.96 -25.20 2.86
C GLN A 173 11.18 -25.37 1.56
N THR A 174 10.21 -24.49 1.30
CA THR A 174 9.51 -24.44 0.03
C THR A 174 9.49 -23.01 -0.50
N ASP A 175 10.14 -22.79 -1.64
CA ASP A 175 10.21 -21.50 -2.29
C ASP A 175 9.36 -21.51 -3.57
N LEU A 176 8.47 -20.52 -3.71
CA LEU A 176 7.72 -20.28 -4.93
C LEU A 176 7.97 -18.85 -5.42
N THR A 177 8.54 -18.71 -6.61
CA THR A 177 8.74 -17.40 -7.27
C THR A 177 7.86 -17.29 -8.50
N ILE A 178 7.06 -16.23 -8.55
CA ILE A 178 6.14 -15.90 -9.64
C ILE A 178 6.54 -14.53 -10.19
N TYR A 179 6.97 -14.49 -11.46
CA TYR A 179 7.53 -13.28 -12.07
C TYR A 179 6.49 -12.28 -12.59
N ASP A 180 5.20 -12.63 -12.52
CA ASP A 180 4.09 -11.81 -13.02
C ASP A 180 2.82 -12.02 -12.14
N ASP A 181 1.65 -11.66 -12.66
CA ASP A 181 0.37 -11.73 -11.97
C ASP A 181 -0.11 -13.17 -11.64
N ILE A 182 -0.86 -13.29 -10.56
CA ILE A 182 -1.75 -14.42 -10.27
C ILE A 182 -3.21 -13.97 -10.42
N SER A 183 -4.01 -14.68 -11.21
CA SER A 183 -5.45 -14.45 -11.33
C SER A 183 -6.22 -15.75 -11.15
N ALA A 184 -6.96 -15.87 -10.04
CA ALA A 184 -7.86 -16.98 -9.76
C ALA A 184 -9.33 -16.52 -9.86
N ARG A 185 -10.17 -17.26 -10.59
CA ARG A 185 -11.58 -16.90 -10.80
C ARG A 185 -12.50 -18.11 -10.74
N ASN A 186 -13.56 -18.05 -9.92
CA ASN A 186 -14.63 -19.05 -9.94
C ASN A 186 -16.03 -18.45 -9.79
N ASP A 187 -16.97 -18.86 -10.64
CA ASP A 187 -18.34 -18.35 -10.55
C ASP A 187 -19.14 -18.98 -9.38
N ASN A 188 -18.84 -20.22 -8.98
CA ASN A 188 -19.70 -21.03 -8.10
C ASN A 188 -19.00 -21.56 -6.83
N ALA A 189 -17.70 -21.34 -6.70
CA ALA A 189 -16.87 -21.89 -5.63
C ALA A 189 -16.03 -20.81 -4.95
N SER A 190 -15.50 -21.11 -3.77
CA SER A 190 -14.58 -20.20 -3.09
C SER A 190 -13.29 -20.07 -3.90
N THR A 191 -12.71 -18.88 -3.93
CA THR A 191 -11.53 -18.58 -4.74
C THR A 191 -10.44 -17.96 -3.89
N THR A 192 -9.22 -18.49 -3.99
CA THR A 192 -8.04 -17.96 -3.32
C THR A 192 -6.99 -17.60 -4.37
N GLY A 193 -6.39 -16.42 -4.28
CA GLY A 193 -5.30 -16.02 -5.18
C GLY A 193 -4.04 -16.82 -4.87
N LEU A 194 -3.56 -16.68 -3.64
CA LEU A 194 -2.40 -17.40 -3.10
C LEU A 194 -2.76 -18.04 -1.76
N SER A 195 -2.49 -19.34 -1.61
CA SER A 195 -2.63 -20.06 -0.35
C SER A 195 -1.26 -20.58 0.10
N ILE A 196 -0.85 -20.25 1.32
CA ILE A 196 0.34 -20.78 1.99
C ILE A 196 -0.15 -21.47 3.25
N ASP A 197 0.18 -22.75 3.41
CA ASP A 197 -0.23 -23.54 4.57
C ASP A 197 0.97 -24.35 5.07
N ASP A 198 1.58 -23.85 6.15
CA ASP A 198 2.73 -24.43 6.80
C ASP A 198 2.28 -25.10 8.11
N CYS A 199 2.24 -26.43 8.13
CA CYS A 199 1.76 -27.19 9.29
C CYS A 199 2.83 -28.17 9.76
N ALA A 200 3.46 -27.89 10.89
CA ALA A 200 4.44 -28.80 11.47
C ALA A 200 3.75 -29.91 12.29
N PRO A 201 4.00 -31.21 12.02
CA PRO A 201 3.42 -32.29 12.81
C PRO A 201 3.85 -32.23 14.28
N THR A 202 2.91 -32.52 15.19
CA THR A 202 3.02 -32.40 16.67
C THR A 202 4.12 -33.23 17.35
N GLU A 203 4.78 -34.15 16.66
CA GLU A 203 5.68 -35.16 17.26
C GLU A 203 7.14 -35.13 16.75
N MET A 204 7.68 -33.99 16.30
CA MET A 204 9.03 -33.95 15.71
C MET A 204 9.99 -33.02 16.46
N PRO A 205 11.01 -33.56 17.18
CA PRO A 205 11.78 -32.75 18.10
C PRO A 205 13.03 -32.05 17.54
N GLU A 206 13.60 -32.36 16.36
CA GLU A 206 15.01 -31.90 16.14
C GLU A 206 15.44 -31.37 14.76
N GLU A 207 14.78 -31.61 13.61
CA GLU A 207 15.32 -31.11 12.31
C GLU A 207 14.24 -30.66 11.30
N GLY A 208 14.33 -29.40 10.84
CA GLY A 208 13.68 -28.88 9.63
C GLY A 208 12.16 -28.58 9.73
N GLY A 209 11.79 -27.57 10.52
CA GLY A 209 10.41 -27.06 10.52
C GLY A 209 9.94 -26.58 9.14
N ALA A 210 8.63 -26.64 8.90
CA ALA A 210 8.01 -26.18 7.64
C ALA A 210 8.20 -24.68 7.42
N HIS A 211 8.96 -24.28 6.41
CA HIS A 211 9.18 -22.87 6.07
C HIS A 211 8.84 -22.64 4.61
N SER A 212 7.82 -21.85 4.33
CA SER A 212 7.52 -21.41 2.97
C SER A 212 7.91 -19.95 2.75
N THR A 213 8.58 -19.69 1.63
CA THR A 213 8.80 -18.33 1.10
C THR A 213 8.14 -18.20 -0.27
N VAL A 214 7.17 -17.31 -0.39
CA VAL A 214 6.53 -17.01 -1.69
C VAL A 214 6.85 -15.59 -2.12
N THR A 215 7.37 -15.44 -3.33
CA THR A 215 7.63 -14.14 -3.95
C THR A 215 6.78 -13.97 -5.20
N VAL A 216 6.01 -12.89 -5.27
CA VAL A 216 5.19 -12.51 -6.44
C VAL A 216 5.60 -11.12 -6.89
N TYR A 217 6.11 -10.99 -8.11
CA TYR A 217 6.52 -9.70 -8.67
C TYR A 217 5.37 -8.92 -9.32
N GLY A 218 4.20 -9.55 -9.50
CA GLY A 218 2.98 -8.94 -10.01
C GLY A 218 1.87 -8.81 -8.96
N ASN A 219 0.64 -8.66 -9.45
CA ASN A 219 -0.57 -8.56 -8.65
C ASN A 219 -1.14 -9.95 -8.33
N ILE A 220 -1.88 -10.04 -7.23
CA ILE A 220 -2.68 -11.22 -6.87
C ILE A 220 -4.15 -10.85 -6.93
N GLY A 221 -4.90 -11.52 -7.80
CA GLY A 221 -6.35 -11.36 -7.94
C GLY A 221 -7.10 -12.65 -7.63
N ALA A 222 -8.08 -12.56 -6.74
CA ALA A 222 -9.10 -13.59 -6.53
C ALA A 222 -10.49 -13.01 -6.79
N SER A 223 -11.29 -13.68 -7.62
CA SER A 223 -12.69 -13.27 -7.83
C SER A 223 -13.66 -14.44 -7.75
N SER A 224 -14.74 -14.29 -6.98
CA SER A 224 -15.84 -15.24 -6.94
C SER A 224 -17.20 -14.59 -7.21
N LYS A 225 -18.11 -15.25 -7.93
CA LYS A 225 -19.48 -14.72 -8.08
C LYS A 225 -20.40 -15.12 -6.92
N ASN A 226 -20.42 -16.39 -6.55
CA ASN A 226 -21.42 -16.96 -5.65
C ASN A 226 -20.90 -17.42 -4.29
N LYS A 227 -19.60 -17.21 -4.02
CA LYS A 227 -18.89 -17.67 -2.82
C LYS A 227 -17.82 -16.67 -2.39
N ASP A 228 -17.00 -17.07 -1.43
CA ASP A 228 -15.99 -16.20 -0.86
C ASP A 228 -14.81 -16.03 -1.81
N ALA A 229 -14.17 -14.86 -1.77
CA ALA A 229 -12.93 -14.56 -2.46
C ALA A 229 -11.87 -14.15 -1.44
N THR A 230 -10.71 -14.80 -1.46
CA THR A 230 -9.56 -14.46 -0.61
C THR A 230 -8.36 -14.13 -1.49
N GLY A 231 -7.75 -12.96 -1.34
CA GLY A 231 -6.57 -12.59 -2.12
C GLY A 231 -5.38 -13.47 -1.74
N VAL A 232 -4.94 -13.35 -0.49
CA VAL A 232 -3.88 -14.15 0.12
C VAL A 232 -4.42 -14.82 1.39
N SER A 233 -4.17 -16.13 1.51
CA SER A 233 -4.44 -16.90 2.73
C SER A 233 -3.13 -17.50 3.23
N LEU A 234 -2.72 -17.14 4.45
CA LEU A 234 -1.55 -17.71 5.11
C LEU A 234 -1.98 -18.42 6.39
N ASN A 235 -1.75 -19.72 6.45
CA ASN A 235 -1.95 -20.56 7.62
C ASN A 235 -0.58 -21.06 8.09
N SER A 236 -0.21 -20.79 9.34
CA SER A 236 1.07 -21.19 9.91
C SER A 236 0.83 -21.81 11.28
N GLU A 237 0.97 -23.13 11.38
CA GLU A 237 0.76 -23.89 12.62
C GLU A 237 2.06 -24.61 13.02
N HIS A 238 2.75 -24.07 14.02
CA HIS A 238 4.05 -24.54 14.46
C HIS A 238 4.09 -24.83 15.96
N ASN A 239 3.80 -26.05 16.38
CA ASN A 239 3.82 -26.42 17.81
C ASN A 239 5.20 -26.12 18.47
N ASP A 240 5.30 -25.01 19.19
CA ASP A 240 6.42 -24.59 20.06
C ASP A 240 7.81 -24.40 19.40
N LEU A 241 7.89 -24.18 18.08
CA LEU A 241 9.17 -23.96 17.39
C LEU A 241 9.35 -22.48 16.97
N PRO A 242 10.08 -21.66 17.76
CA PRO A 242 10.09 -20.19 17.60
C PRO A 242 10.83 -19.66 16.36
N ASP A 243 11.61 -20.50 15.68
CA ASP A 243 12.41 -20.10 14.50
C ASP A 243 11.75 -20.43 13.17
N ILE A 244 10.55 -21.02 13.17
CA ILE A 244 9.83 -21.32 11.94
C ILE A 244 9.04 -20.08 11.49
N ARG A 245 9.19 -19.73 10.21
CA ARG A 245 8.59 -18.55 9.61
C ARG A 245 7.82 -18.92 8.36
N SER A 246 6.75 -18.21 8.04
CA SER A 246 6.15 -18.23 6.70
C SER A 246 6.22 -16.82 6.12
N GLU A 247 6.79 -16.66 4.93
CA GLU A 247 7.06 -15.36 4.33
C GLU A 247 6.37 -15.21 2.97
N ALA A 248 5.72 -14.07 2.75
CA ALA A 248 5.12 -13.70 1.47
C ALA A 248 5.55 -12.28 1.07
N TYR A 249 6.28 -12.15 -0.04
CA TYR A 249 6.72 -10.90 -0.61
C TYR A 249 5.96 -10.63 -1.92
N ILE A 250 5.05 -9.66 -1.89
CA ILE A 250 4.15 -9.36 -3.01
C ILE A 250 4.44 -7.91 -3.45
N TYR A 251 5.20 -7.76 -4.54
CA TYR A 251 5.61 -6.46 -5.09
C TYR A 251 4.52 -5.83 -5.98
N GLY A 252 3.26 -6.09 -5.63
CA GLY A 252 2.10 -5.61 -6.35
C GLY A 252 0.87 -5.66 -5.46
N ASN A 253 -0.31 -5.50 -6.08
CA ASN A 253 -1.55 -5.34 -5.34
C ASN A 253 -2.23 -6.69 -5.08
N VAL A 254 -2.88 -6.80 -3.92
CA VAL A 254 -3.76 -7.92 -3.60
C VAL A 254 -5.22 -7.47 -3.73
N THR A 255 -5.97 -8.15 -4.59
CA THR A 255 -7.40 -7.88 -4.81
C THR A 255 -8.24 -9.13 -4.57
N ALA A 256 -9.25 -9.01 -3.71
CA ALA A 256 -10.32 -9.99 -3.53
C ALA A 256 -11.67 -9.37 -3.91
N ASP A 257 -12.38 -9.96 -4.87
CA ASP A 257 -13.68 -9.50 -5.34
C ASP A 257 -14.72 -10.62 -5.22
N SER A 258 -15.76 -10.42 -4.41
CA SER A 258 -16.91 -11.31 -4.39
C SER A 258 -18.20 -10.61 -4.77
N THR A 259 -19.02 -11.26 -5.58
CA THR A 259 -20.34 -10.71 -5.97
C THR A 259 -21.44 -11.06 -4.97
N SER A 260 -21.38 -12.19 -4.27
CA SER A 260 -22.41 -12.65 -3.31
C SER A 260 -21.91 -13.59 -2.22
N GLY A 261 -20.61 -13.53 -1.93
CA GLY A 261 -20.01 -14.04 -0.71
C GLY A 261 -19.12 -12.97 -0.08
N ASN A 262 -18.31 -13.38 0.88
CA ASN A 262 -17.38 -12.49 1.55
C ASN A 262 -16.14 -12.25 0.69
N ALA A 263 -15.50 -11.10 0.88
CA ALA A 263 -14.21 -10.81 0.27
C ALA A 263 -13.18 -10.50 1.35
N THR A 264 -12.05 -11.19 1.33
CA THR A 264 -10.94 -10.95 2.26
C THR A 264 -9.66 -10.69 1.46
N GLY A 265 -9.04 -9.52 1.63
CA GLY A 265 -7.81 -9.18 0.93
C GLY A 265 -6.67 -10.10 1.36
N VAL A 266 -6.32 -10.04 2.65
CA VAL A 266 -5.36 -10.93 3.31
C VAL A 266 -6.04 -11.58 4.50
N LYS A 267 -5.95 -12.91 4.55
CA LYS A 267 -6.37 -13.72 5.69
C LYS A 267 -5.15 -14.41 6.26
N GLN A 268 -4.95 -14.29 7.57
CA GLN A 268 -3.84 -14.91 8.25
C GLN A 268 -4.29 -15.60 9.54
N TYR A 269 -3.84 -16.83 9.70
CA TYR A 269 -3.96 -17.58 10.94
C TYR A 269 -2.58 -18.08 11.35
N ILE A 270 -2.18 -17.76 12.58
CA ILE A 270 -0.96 -18.32 13.16
C ILE A 270 -1.30 -19.01 14.46
N ARG A 271 -0.71 -20.18 14.62
CA ARG A 271 -0.65 -20.89 15.88
C ARG A 271 0.79 -21.25 16.17
N ASP A 272 1.41 -20.41 17.00
CA ASP A 272 2.83 -20.47 17.36
C ASP A 272 3.76 -20.26 16.12
N GLY A 273 4.99 -19.75 16.32
CA GLY A 273 5.92 -19.42 15.23
C GLY A 273 5.84 -17.95 14.78
N ALA A 274 6.22 -17.66 13.53
CA ALA A 274 6.17 -16.29 13.00
C ALA A 274 5.80 -16.21 11.52
N SER A 275 5.33 -15.05 11.09
CA SER A 275 5.12 -14.77 9.67
C SER A 275 5.50 -13.34 9.30
N HIS A 276 5.68 -13.15 8.00
CA HIS A 276 5.95 -11.86 7.43
C HIS A 276 5.28 -11.72 6.06
N ILE A 277 4.44 -10.70 5.90
CA ILE A 277 3.81 -10.36 4.63
C ILE A 277 4.19 -8.92 4.26
N PHE A 278 4.71 -8.72 3.04
CA PHE A 278 4.94 -7.41 2.44
C PHE A 278 4.08 -7.27 1.18
N ILE A 279 3.25 -6.22 1.11
CA ILE A 279 2.31 -5.96 0.01
C ILE A 279 2.34 -4.46 -0.36
N ASP A 280 2.07 -4.12 -1.63
CA ASP A 280 1.78 -2.73 -2.02
C ASP A 280 0.38 -2.30 -1.54
N ASP A 281 -0.68 -2.53 -2.31
CA ASP A 281 -2.07 -2.22 -1.88
C ASP A 281 -2.90 -3.47 -1.61
N ILE A 282 -3.86 -3.36 -0.69
CA ILE A 282 -4.86 -4.40 -0.41
C ILE A 282 -6.25 -3.86 -0.73
N THR A 283 -7.00 -4.61 -1.53
CA THR A 283 -8.40 -4.31 -1.87
C THR A 283 -9.28 -5.53 -1.65
N ALA A 284 -10.32 -5.39 -0.83
CA ALA A 284 -11.38 -6.37 -0.64
C ALA A 284 -12.73 -5.75 -1.00
N LYS A 285 -13.45 -6.34 -1.95
CA LYS A 285 -14.69 -5.79 -2.49
C LYS A 285 -15.78 -6.83 -2.53
N THR A 286 -16.94 -6.47 -2.00
CA THR A 286 -18.17 -7.24 -2.18
C THR A 286 -19.40 -6.36 -2.38
N LYS A 287 -20.55 -6.96 -2.70
CA LYS A 287 -21.81 -6.24 -2.83
C LYS A 287 -22.39 -5.83 -1.48
N THR A 288 -23.30 -4.85 -1.54
CA THR A 288 -24.10 -4.42 -0.40
C THR A 288 -24.86 -5.60 0.22
N GLY A 289 -24.52 -5.95 1.45
CA GLY A 289 -25.14 -7.02 2.25
C GLY A 289 -24.15 -8.08 2.75
N GLU A 290 -23.01 -8.24 2.07
CA GLU A 290 -21.95 -9.19 2.44
C GLU A 290 -20.79 -8.49 3.15
N THR A 291 -19.86 -9.26 3.71
CA THR A 291 -18.71 -8.73 4.45
C THR A 291 -17.46 -8.60 3.57
N ALA A 292 -16.81 -7.43 3.62
CA ALA A 292 -15.48 -7.22 3.06
C ALA A 292 -14.48 -6.94 4.17
N VAL A 293 -13.36 -7.65 4.20
CA VAL A 293 -12.26 -7.41 5.15
C VAL A 293 -10.96 -7.18 4.38
N GLY A 294 -10.29 -6.06 4.61
CA GLY A 294 -8.99 -5.80 4.01
C GLY A 294 -7.96 -6.80 4.52
N VAL A 295 -7.70 -6.76 5.82
CA VAL A 295 -6.80 -7.67 6.54
C VAL A 295 -7.55 -8.33 7.68
N ASP A 296 -7.57 -9.67 7.70
CA ASP A 296 -8.15 -10.50 8.76
C ASP A 296 -7.07 -11.34 9.44
N LEU A 297 -6.75 -11.00 10.68
CA LEU A 297 -5.70 -11.64 11.48
C LEU A 297 -6.30 -12.42 12.64
N ASN A 298 -5.82 -13.65 12.81
CA ASN A 298 -6.22 -14.52 13.90
C ASN A 298 -4.99 -15.22 14.49
N ALA A 299 -4.47 -14.61 15.55
CA ALA A 299 -3.25 -15.06 16.23
C ALA A 299 -3.58 -15.93 17.45
N ASN A 300 -3.00 -17.12 17.50
CA ASN A 300 -3.08 -18.06 18.60
C ASN A 300 -1.66 -18.44 19.07
N GLY A 301 -0.89 -17.44 19.49
CA GLY A 301 0.55 -17.53 19.74
C GLY A 301 1.39 -16.98 18.58
N GLY A 302 2.66 -16.69 18.84
CA GLY A 302 3.64 -16.34 17.80
C GLY A 302 3.78 -14.85 17.48
N THR A 303 4.39 -14.53 16.35
CA THR A 303 4.58 -13.15 15.86
C THR A 303 4.06 -12.99 14.43
N GLU A 304 3.17 -12.03 14.21
CA GLU A 304 2.62 -11.72 12.88
C GLU A 304 3.09 -10.33 12.46
N ASN A 305 3.68 -10.21 11.27
CA ASN A 305 4.05 -8.91 10.71
C ASN A 305 3.44 -8.73 9.33
N ILE A 306 2.65 -7.67 9.15
CA ILE A 306 2.12 -7.25 7.85
C ILE A 306 2.56 -5.80 7.58
N TYR A 307 3.27 -5.60 6.48
CA TYR A 307 3.66 -4.29 5.98
C TYR A 307 2.94 -4.02 4.65
N VAL A 308 2.18 -2.93 4.61
CA VAL A 308 1.41 -2.48 3.45
C VAL A 308 1.98 -1.13 3.01
N ASN A 309 2.73 -1.13 1.90
CA ASN A 309 3.36 0.07 1.34
C ASN A 309 2.36 1.03 0.67
N GLY A 310 1.12 0.60 0.51
CA GLY A 310 -0.01 1.39 0.06
C GLY A 310 -1.10 1.48 1.11
N GLY A 311 -2.36 1.35 0.68
CA GLY A 311 -3.55 1.44 1.51
C GLY A 311 -4.28 0.10 1.64
N ILE A 312 -5.09 0.01 2.69
CA ILE A 312 -6.02 -1.11 2.89
C ILE A 312 -7.43 -0.60 2.60
N HIS A 313 -8.08 -1.15 1.56
CA HIS A 313 -9.41 -0.74 1.12
C HIS A 313 -10.41 -1.91 1.22
N ALA A 314 -11.40 -1.78 2.09
CA ALA A 314 -12.52 -2.71 2.19
C ALA A 314 -13.82 -2.02 1.76
N GLU A 315 -14.57 -2.63 0.84
CA GLU A 315 -15.86 -2.14 0.34
C GLU A 315 -16.92 -3.25 0.36
N GLY A 316 -18.04 -3.05 1.06
CA GLY A 316 -19.06 -4.09 1.21
C GLY A 316 -20.33 -3.64 1.95
N GLY A 317 -21.17 -4.60 2.35
CA GLY A 317 -22.26 -4.34 3.30
C GLY A 317 -21.71 -4.02 4.69
N GLU A 318 -20.93 -4.94 5.24
CA GLU A 318 -20.09 -4.71 6.41
C GLU A 318 -18.63 -4.69 5.96
N ALA A 319 -17.99 -3.51 6.00
CA ALA A 319 -16.60 -3.38 5.60
C ALA A 319 -15.72 -3.22 6.84
N THR A 320 -14.64 -4.00 6.93
CA THR A 320 -13.61 -3.82 7.95
C THR A 320 -12.26 -3.65 7.28
N GLY A 321 -11.55 -2.54 7.54
CA GLY A 321 -10.21 -2.34 6.98
C GLY A 321 -9.24 -3.37 7.57
N VAL A 322 -9.07 -3.34 8.88
CA VAL A 322 -8.25 -4.30 9.64
C VAL A 322 -9.08 -4.94 10.75
N SER A 323 -9.12 -6.28 10.76
CA SER A 323 -9.68 -7.11 11.82
C SER A 323 -8.54 -7.87 12.49
N ALA A 324 -8.34 -7.67 13.80
CA ALA A 324 -7.31 -8.36 14.55
C ALA A 324 -7.93 -9.10 15.75
N THR A 325 -7.71 -10.42 15.77
CA THR A 325 -8.18 -11.32 16.82
C THR A 325 -7.01 -12.04 17.46
N VAL A 326 -6.97 -12.07 18.80
CA VAL A 326 -5.98 -12.85 19.56
C VAL A 326 -6.69 -13.89 20.42
N ALA A 327 -6.14 -15.11 20.46
CA ALA A 327 -6.65 -16.18 21.31
C ALA A 327 -6.23 -15.97 22.77
N ALA A 328 -7.19 -16.05 23.69
CA ALA A 328 -6.91 -15.87 25.11
C ALA A 328 -5.96 -16.95 25.67
N GLY A 329 -5.06 -16.54 26.57
CA GLY A 329 -4.09 -17.43 27.22
C GLY A 329 -2.85 -17.75 26.38
N THR A 330 -2.70 -17.18 25.19
CA THR A 330 -1.48 -17.26 24.38
C THR A 330 -0.66 -15.97 24.48
N THR A 331 0.59 -15.99 24.00
CA THR A 331 1.41 -14.79 23.80
C THR A 331 1.58 -14.59 22.30
N SER A 332 0.89 -13.58 21.78
CA SER A 332 0.97 -13.17 20.37
C SER A 332 1.52 -11.75 20.27
N ASN A 333 2.36 -11.49 19.27
CA ASN A 333 2.76 -10.13 18.90
C ASN A 333 2.34 -9.85 17.47
N ILE A 334 1.33 -9.02 17.29
CA ILE A 334 0.83 -8.60 15.97
C ILE A 334 1.40 -7.22 15.65
N ILE A 335 2.02 -7.06 14.49
CA ILE A 335 2.51 -5.79 13.97
C ILE A 335 1.93 -5.55 12.58
N ILE A 336 1.24 -4.43 12.41
CA ILE A 336 0.67 -4.00 11.13
C ILE A 336 1.14 -2.56 10.86
N GLU A 337 1.80 -2.33 9.74
CA GLU A 337 2.23 -1.00 9.30
C GLU A 337 1.64 -0.68 7.92
N VAL A 338 1.01 0.49 7.79
CA VAL A 338 0.29 0.92 6.57
C VAL A 338 0.64 2.37 6.23
N THR A 339 1.06 2.65 5.01
CA THR A 339 1.55 3.99 4.63
C THR A 339 0.46 4.95 4.13
N ASN A 340 -0.52 4.48 3.34
CA ASN A 340 -1.53 5.35 2.72
C ASN A 340 -2.86 5.39 3.48
N GLY A 341 -3.00 4.56 4.53
CA GLY A 341 -4.16 4.54 5.41
C GLY A 341 -5.06 3.31 5.23
N ILE A 342 -6.11 3.28 6.04
CA ILE A 342 -7.06 2.17 6.17
C ILE A 342 -8.46 2.72 5.92
N PHE A 343 -9.17 2.13 4.96
CA PHE A 343 -10.45 2.65 4.45
C PHE A 343 -11.51 1.54 4.43
N ALA A 344 -12.61 1.76 5.14
CA ALA A 344 -13.73 0.84 5.23
C ALA A 344 -15.04 1.50 4.76
N THR A 345 -15.45 1.19 3.53
CA THR A 345 -16.64 1.75 2.90
C THR A 345 -17.78 0.73 2.90
N GLY A 346 -18.76 0.91 3.77
CA GLY A 346 -19.92 0.02 3.80
C GLY A 346 -21.13 0.65 4.47
N THR A 347 -21.80 -0.11 5.34
CA THR A 347 -22.92 0.38 6.16
C THR A 347 -22.45 0.85 7.54
N GLU A 348 -23.37 1.29 8.39
CA GLU A 348 -23.11 1.74 9.77
C GLU A 348 -22.41 0.70 10.67
N ASN A 349 -22.39 -0.58 10.27
CA ASN A 349 -21.67 -1.66 10.96
C ASN A 349 -20.18 -1.75 10.57
N SER A 350 -19.72 -0.94 9.62
CA SER A 350 -18.33 -0.97 9.13
C SER A 350 -17.35 -0.42 10.16
N ALA A 351 -16.11 -0.88 10.11
CA ALA A 351 -15.03 -0.45 11.00
C ALA A 351 -13.74 -0.18 10.22
N GLY A 352 -13.03 0.91 10.51
CA GLY A 352 -11.69 1.10 9.96
C GLY A 352 -10.74 0.06 10.53
N ILE A 353 -10.67 0.01 11.86
CA ILE A 353 -9.95 -1.00 12.64
C ILE A 353 -10.92 -1.63 13.64
N ARG A 354 -10.88 -2.96 13.75
CA ARG A 354 -11.67 -3.75 14.69
C ARG A 354 -10.77 -4.71 15.44
N ILE A 355 -10.84 -4.67 16.76
CA ILE A 355 -10.05 -5.52 17.65
C ILE A 355 -11.00 -6.37 18.49
N GLU A 356 -10.80 -7.68 18.42
CA GLU A 356 -11.64 -8.69 19.08
C GLU A 356 -10.78 -9.73 19.82
N ASN A 357 -11.39 -10.42 20.78
CA ASN A 357 -10.79 -11.54 21.49
C ASN A 357 -11.62 -12.79 21.21
N MET A 358 -10.99 -13.97 21.09
CA MET A 358 -11.72 -15.23 20.93
C MET A 358 -12.51 -15.56 22.21
N ILE A 359 -13.84 -15.60 22.10
CA ILE A 359 -14.80 -15.63 23.22
C ILE A 359 -14.75 -16.92 24.08
N ASP A 360 -14.04 -17.96 23.67
CA ASP A 360 -14.24 -19.32 24.23
C ASP A 360 -13.22 -19.83 25.26
N ALA A 361 -12.24 -19.03 25.70
CA ALA A 361 -11.24 -19.48 26.68
C ALA A 361 -11.29 -18.73 28.03
N PRO A 362 -11.09 -19.44 29.17
CA PRO A 362 -11.01 -18.80 30.48
C PRO A 362 -9.85 -17.81 30.50
N ILE A 363 -10.17 -16.59 30.95
CA ILE A 363 -9.26 -15.45 31.02
C ILE A 363 -8.03 -15.79 31.88
N LEU A 364 -6.94 -16.17 31.23
CA LEU A 364 -5.59 -16.18 31.78
C LEU A 364 -4.89 -14.92 31.28
N SER A 365 -4.10 -14.27 32.12
CA SER A 365 -3.29 -13.11 31.69
C SER A 365 -2.38 -13.55 30.54
N SER A 366 -2.66 -13.06 29.32
CA SER A 366 -1.70 -13.07 28.22
C SER A 366 -0.71 -11.90 28.38
N ASP A 367 0.45 -12.02 27.75
CA ASP A 367 1.39 -10.92 27.51
C ASP A 367 1.34 -10.51 26.02
N SER A 368 0.17 -10.66 25.38
CA SER A 368 0.02 -10.40 23.94
C SER A 368 -0.01 -8.91 23.65
N GLU A 369 0.58 -8.52 22.53
CA GLU A 369 0.59 -7.13 22.06
C GLU A 369 0.07 -7.05 20.61
N ILE A 370 -0.79 -6.06 20.36
CA ILE A 370 -1.22 -5.68 19.01
C ILE A 370 -0.71 -4.28 18.74
N ASN A 371 0.11 -4.12 17.72
CA ASN A 371 0.68 -2.86 17.31
C ASN A 371 0.22 -2.54 15.89
N ILE A 372 -0.54 -1.46 15.71
CA ILE A 372 -0.97 -1.01 14.38
C ILE A 372 -0.49 0.43 14.20
N VAL A 373 0.26 0.67 13.13
CA VAL A 373 0.73 2.00 12.72
C VAL A 373 0.16 2.30 11.34
N SER A 374 -0.53 3.44 11.22
CA SER A 374 -1.04 3.96 9.96
C SER A 374 -0.51 5.38 9.75
N ASP A 375 0.34 5.58 8.74
CA ASP A 375 0.82 6.92 8.37
C ASP A 375 -0.31 7.76 7.75
N GLY A 376 -1.27 7.09 7.12
CA GLY A 376 -2.48 7.67 6.56
C GLY A 376 -3.66 7.75 7.52
N ASN A 377 -4.81 8.12 6.99
CA ASN A 377 -6.07 8.16 7.74
C ASN A 377 -6.61 6.76 8.02
N VAL A 378 -7.42 6.64 9.07
CA VAL A 378 -8.33 5.51 9.28
C VAL A 378 -9.74 6.02 9.05
N GLU A 379 -10.34 5.68 7.92
CA GLU A 379 -11.67 6.13 7.52
C GLU A 379 -12.66 4.96 7.51
N SER A 380 -13.84 5.19 8.08
CA SER A 380 -14.92 4.23 8.07
C SER A 380 -16.27 4.89 7.87
N PHE A 381 -17.15 4.24 7.10
CA PHE A 381 -18.54 4.64 7.06
C PHE A 381 -19.23 4.46 8.43
N GLY A 382 -18.90 3.38 9.15
CA GLY A 382 -19.44 3.12 10.48
C GLY A 382 -18.62 3.80 11.56
N THR A 383 -17.93 3.01 12.37
CA THR A 383 -17.04 3.46 13.44
C THR A 383 -15.59 3.47 12.95
N GLY A 384 -14.78 4.46 13.32
CA GLY A 384 -13.38 4.51 12.92
C GLY A 384 -12.58 3.35 13.51
N ILE A 385 -12.51 3.29 14.85
CA ILE A 385 -11.86 2.22 15.62
C ILE A 385 -12.88 1.59 16.56
N VAL A 386 -12.99 0.27 16.51
CA VAL A 386 -13.80 -0.51 17.45
C VAL A 386 -12.90 -1.42 18.28
N ASP A 387 -12.87 -1.20 19.59
CA ASP A 387 -12.31 -2.15 20.55
C ASP A 387 -13.46 -2.78 21.35
N MET A 388 -13.81 -4.02 20.98
CA MET A 388 -14.95 -4.70 21.59
C MET A 388 -14.58 -5.55 22.80
N ASN A 389 -13.32 -5.94 22.99
CA ASN A 389 -13.00 -7.04 23.91
C ASN A 389 -11.54 -7.12 24.38
N THR A 390 -10.80 -6.01 24.53
CA THR A 390 -9.49 -6.02 25.24
C THR A 390 -9.59 -6.31 26.77
N LEU A 391 -10.51 -7.19 27.16
CA LEU A 391 -10.71 -7.67 28.53
C LEU A 391 -9.58 -8.64 28.92
N ASN A 392 -8.57 -8.10 29.60
CA ASN A 392 -7.49 -8.79 30.34
C ASN A 392 -6.41 -9.51 29.49
N GLY A 393 -5.21 -8.94 29.48
CA GLY A 393 -3.96 -9.59 29.03
C GLY A 393 -3.44 -9.15 27.65
N VAL A 394 -4.28 -8.58 26.80
CA VAL A 394 -3.84 -8.03 25.51
C VAL A 394 -3.64 -6.53 25.61
N LYS A 395 -2.45 -6.05 25.27
CA LYS A 395 -2.15 -4.63 25.11
C LYS A 395 -2.21 -4.25 23.64
N THR A 396 -2.98 -3.23 23.31
CA THR A 396 -3.10 -2.71 21.95
C THR A 396 -2.49 -1.31 21.90
N ASN A 397 -1.47 -1.11 21.08
CA ASN A 397 -0.94 0.21 20.75
C ASN A 397 -1.37 0.56 19.33
N LEU A 398 -2.15 1.63 19.19
CA LEU A 398 -2.56 2.15 17.89
C LEU A 398 -1.92 3.51 17.67
N VAL A 399 -1.24 3.66 16.54
CA VAL A 399 -0.72 4.93 16.06
C VAL A 399 -1.36 5.26 14.72
N VAL A 400 -2.07 6.38 14.66
CA VAL A 400 -2.63 6.90 13.41
C VAL A 400 -2.07 8.30 13.20
N GLU A 401 -1.08 8.41 12.30
CA GLU A 401 -0.50 9.72 11.98
C GLU A 401 -1.51 10.60 11.23
N GLY A 402 -2.48 10.01 10.53
CA GLY A 402 -3.63 10.69 9.95
C GLY A 402 -4.79 10.95 10.93
N ALA A 403 -5.96 11.24 10.36
CA ALA A 403 -7.19 11.35 11.10
C ALA A 403 -7.90 10.00 11.21
N VAL A 404 -8.58 9.76 12.33
CA VAL A 404 -9.59 8.69 12.46
C VAL A 404 -10.95 9.32 12.19
N ILE A 405 -11.59 8.91 11.09
CA ILE A 405 -12.80 9.52 10.55
C ILE A 405 -13.94 8.49 10.58
N ALA A 406 -15.07 8.88 11.18
CA ALA A 406 -16.30 8.10 11.23
C ALA A 406 -17.50 8.87 10.68
N GLU A 407 -18.20 8.26 9.73
CA GLU A 407 -19.32 8.89 9.02
C GLU A 407 -20.68 8.68 9.73
N ALA A 408 -20.93 7.49 10.29
CA ALA A 408 -22.20 7.14 10.91
C ALA A 408 -22.08 6.75 12.40
N GLY A 409 -20.88 6.42 12.87
CA GLY A 409 -20.59 6.07 14.26
C GLY A 409 -19.64 7.06 14.97
N PRO A 410 -19.18 6.73 16.19
CA PRO A 410 -18.11 7.46 16.84
C PRO A 410 -16.77 7.26 16.12
N ALA A 411 -15.80 8.15 16.33
CA ALA A 411 -14.44 7.93 15.83
C ALA A 411 -13.79 6.73 16.53
N VAL A 412 -14.01 6.61 17.84
CA VAL A 412 -13.53 5.48 18.64
C VAL A 412 -14.67 4.91 19.49
N SER A 413 -14.87 3.60 19.42
CA SER A 413 -15.73 2.86 20.33
C SER A 413 -14.93 1.96 21.24
N VAL A 414 -15.24 2.02 22.54
CA VAL A 414 -14.57 1.24 23.59
C VAL A 414 -15.59 0.51 24.46
N VAL A 415 -15.13 -0.49 25.21
CA VAL A 415 -15.88 -1.10 26.33
C VAL A 415 -15.32 -0.67 27.69
N THR A 416 -16.08 -0.83 28.78
CA THR A 416 -15.76 -0.31 30.14
C THR A 416 -14.33 -0.59 30.62
N GLN A 417 -13.72 -1.69 30.17
CA GLN A 417 -12.43 -2.18 30.67
C GLN A 417 -11.25 -1.78 29.76
N SER A 418 -11.48 -1.05 28.66
CA SER A 418 -10.46 -0.75 27.64
C SER A 418 -9.41 0.29 28.08
N LEU A 419 -9.66 1.01 29.19
CA LEU A 419 -8.81 2.10 29.67
C LEU A 419 -7.38 1.69 30.02
N SER A 420 -7.13 0.40 30.28
CA SER A 420 -5.80 -0.13 30.63
C SER A 420 -5.14 -0.94 29.53
N SER A 421 -5.86 -1.20 28.43
CA SER A 421 -5.43 -2.12 27.37
C SER A 421 -5.23 -1.43 26.03
N LEU A 422 -5.95 -0.33 25.74
CA LEU A 422 -5.82 0.42 24.50
C LEU A 422 -5.04 1.72 24.69
N ASP A 423 -3.85 1.79 24.11
CA ASP A 423 -3.01 2.98 24.00
C ASP A 423 -3.17 3.60 22.60
N LEU A 424 -4.04 4.60 22.46
CA LEU A 424 -4.26 5.31 21.19
C LEU A 424 -3.40 6.59 21.11
N THR A 425 -2.63 6.68 20.03
CA THR A 425 -1.89 7.89 19.61
C THR A 425 -2.37 8.31 18.24
N VAL A 426 -2.93 9.51 18.10
CA VAL A 426 -3.63 9.90 16.88
C VAL A 426 -3.42 11.38 16.58
N TRP A 427 -3.34 11.78 15.31
CA TRP A 427 -3.35 13.21 15.00
C TRP A 427 -4.72 13.80 15.31
N LYS A 428 -5.80 13.30 14.69
CA LYS A 428 -7.14 13.86 14.85
C LYS A 428 -8.24 12.81 14.88
N LEU A 429 -9.31 13.09 15.63
CA LEU A 429 -10.56 12.34 15.63
C LEU A 429 -11.66 13.19 14.98
N GLU A 430 -12.41 12.59 14.06
CA GLU A 430 -13.56 13.23 13.41
C GLU A 430 -14.75 12.27 13.39
N SER A 431 -15.91 12.75 13.83
CA SER A 431 -17.18 12.02 13.69
C SER A 431 -18.29 12.96 13.25
N LYS A 432 -19.05 12.57 12.22
CA LYS A 432 -20.22 13.34 11.77
C LYS A 432 -21.38 13.28 12.76
N THR A 433 -21.41 12.30 13.65
CA THR A 433 -22.37 12.26 14.76
C THR A 433 -22.05 13.30 15.84
N GLY A 434 -20.84 13.86 15.82
CA GLY A 434 -20.31 14.76 16.84
C GLY A 434 -19.79 14.04 18.09
N GLN A 435 -19.96 12.72 18.19
CA GLN A 435 -19.44 11.90 19.28
C GLN A 435 -18.07 11.33 18.89
N LEU A 436 -16.99 11.82 19.51
CA LEU A 436 -15.63 11.39 19.19
C LEU A 436 -15.34 10.01 19.79
N VAL A 437 -15.64 9.84 21.07
CA VAL A 437 -15.48 8.57 21.79
C VAL A 437 -16.84 8.13 22.36
N ALA A 438 -17.16 6.85 22.24
CA ALA A 438 -18.36 6.27 22.83
C ALA A 438 -18.09 4.92 23.48
N GLU A 439 -18.85 4.60 24.52
CA GLU A 439 -18.90 3.25 25.05
C GLU A 439 -19.94 2.42 24.27
N GLN A 440 -19.55 1.23 23.79
CA GLN A 440 -20.47 0.28 23.19
C GLN A 440 -21.28 -0.42 24.28
N THR A 441 -22.61 -0.36 24.19
CA THR A 441 -23.54 -1.01 25.13
C THR A 441 -24.55 -1.86 24.37
N GLU A 442 -25.33 -2.70 25.07
CA GLU A 442 -26.45 -3.44 24.45
C GLU A 442 -27.48 -2.51 23.78
N ALA A 443 -27.59 -1.25 24.23
CA ALA A 443 -28.49 -0.25 23.67
C ALA A 443 -27.86 0.58 22.54
N GLY A 444 -26.62 0.27 22.12
CA GLY A 444 -25.81 1.02 21.17
C GLY A 444 -24.75 1.89 21.85
N TYR A 445 -24.33 2.96 21.17
CA TYR A 445 -23.30 3.88 21.64
C TYR A 445 -23.81 4.82 22.75
N ALA A 446 -23.04 4.94 23.83
CA ALA A 446 -23.34 5.83 24.95
C ALA A 446 -22.16 6.76 25.27
N ASP A 447 -22.45 8.04 25.52
CA ASP A 447 -21.50 8.93 26.20
C ASP A 447 -21.47 8.55 27.69
N SER A 448 -20.37 7.93 28.11
CA SER A 448 -20.21 7.40 29.46
C SER A 448 -18.98 7.99 30.13
N LYS A 449 -18.89 7.77 31.44
CA LYS A 449 -17.69 8.15 32.19
C LYS A 449 -16.43 7.48 31.63
N THR A 450 -16.53 6.22 31.20
CA THR A 450 -15.42 5.49 30.57
C THR A 450 -14.99 6.17 29.28
N ALA A 451 -15.94 6.51 28.39
CA ALA A 451 -15.64 7.19 27.14
C ALA A 451 -14.94 8.53 27.36
N GLN A 452 -15.42 9.33 28.33
CA GLN A 452 -14.83 10.61 28.69
C GLN A 452 -13.44 10.49 29.34
N GLU A 453 -13.20 9.44 30.13
CA GLU A 453 -11.88 9.15 30.70
C GLU A 453 -10.91 8.68 29.60
N PHE A 454 -11.39 7.88 28.65
CA PHE A 454 -10.59 7.40 27.52
C PHE A 454 -10.20 8.55 26.60
N GLU A 455 -11.14 9.42 26.21
CA GLU A 455 -10.86 10.59 25.37
C GLU A 455 -9.76 11.49 25.96
N LYS A 456 -9.72 11.63 27.29
CA LYS A 456 -8.66 12.36 28.00
C LYS A 456 -7.36 11.59 28.12
N ALA A 457 -7.39 10.27 27.96
CA ALA A 457 -6.22 9.42 28.00
C ALA A 457 -5.48 9.40 26.66
N ILE A 458 -6.17 9.62 25.53
CA ILE A 458 -5.61 9.68 24.17
C ILE A 458 -4.44 10.66 24.08
N ASP A 459 -3.36 10.21 23.44
CA ASP A 459 -2.20 11.04 23.12
C ASP A 459 -2.38 11.62 21.71
N TYR A 460 -2.64 12.92 21.61
CA TYR A 460 -2.81 13.61 20.34
C TYR A 460 -1.47 14.07 19.77
N ILE A 461 -1.18 13.73 18.52
CA ILE A 461 0.05 14.09 17.82
C ILE A 461 0.03 15.59 17.50
N ILE A 462 1.12 16.28 17.84
CA ILE A 462 1.34 17.69 17.52
C ILE A 462 2.29 17.73 16.34
N LYS A 463 1.82 18.27 15.21
CA LYS A 463 2.63 18.35 13.99
C LYS A 463 3.24 19.74 13.88
N VAL A 464 4.53 19.79 13.59
CA VAL A 464 5.19 21.02 13.14
C VAL A 464 5.40 20.89 11.64
N ALA A 465 4.92 21.88 10.90
CA ALA A 465 5.12 21.91 9.46
C ALA A 465 6.64 21.81 9.15
N PRO A 466 7.07 21.03 8.13
CA PRO A 466 8.49 20.79 7.88
C PRO A 466 9.33 22.07 7.77
N ASN A 467 8.77 23.14 7.18
CA ASN A 467 9.40 24.45 7.04
C ASN A 467 9.58 25.24 8.36
N ALA A 468 8.91 24.82 9.42
CA ALA A 468 8.98 25.43 10.75
C ALA A 468 9.77 24.57 11.76
N SER A 469 10.06 23.30 11.43
CA SER A 469 10.69 22.33 12.34
C SER A 469 12.05 22.78 12.89
N ASP A 470 12.91 23.36 12.04
CA ASP A 470 14.23 23.87 12.46
C ASP A 470 14.16 25.11 13.37
N TYR A 471 12.99 25.76 13.44
CA TYR A 471 12.78 27.02 14.15
C TYR A 471 11.82 26.88 15.32
N THR A 472 11.33 25.68 15.62
CA THR A 472 10.29 25.46 16.62
C THR A 472 10.75 24.43 17.62
N ASP A 473 10.85 24.85 18.88
CA ASP A 473 11.02 23.94 20.01
C ASP A 473 9.68 23.75 20.72
N LEU A 474 9.29 22.49 20.88
CA LEU A 474 8.11 22.10 21.63
C LEU A 474 8.50 21.59 23.01
N THR A 475 7.83 22.09 24.05
CA THR A 475 7.82 21.45 25.37
C THR A 475 6.64 20.50 25.46
N ALA A 476 6.62 19.50 24.57
CA ALA A 476 5.61 18.44 24.54
C ALA A 476 6.11 17.18 25.26
N LYS A 477 5.19 16.26 25.57
CA LYS A 477 5.59 14.90 25.95
C LYS A 477 6.06 14.19 24.70
N ARG A 478 7.09 13.35 24.82
CA ARG A 478 7.51 12.46 23.74
C ARG A 478 7.00 11.06 24.02
N LYS A 479 6.37 10.45 23.03
CA LYS A 479 5.94 9.06 23.06
C LYS A 479 6.65 8.31 21.95
N THR A 480 7.27 7.17 22.30
CA THR A 480 7.90 6.30 21.32
C THR A 480 7.10 5.01 21.22
N VAL A 481 6.67 4.65 20.02
CA VAL A 481 5.96 3.41 19.70
C VAL A 481 6.65 2.80 18.49
N ASN A 482 7.06 1.54 18.57
CA ASN A 482 7.76 0.82 17.49
C ASN A 482 8.95 1.58 16.85
N GLY A 483 9.68 2.37 17.65
CA GLY A 483 10.82 3.15 17.18
C GLY A 483 10.46 4.55 16.63
N TYR A 484 9.20 4.81 16.30
CA TYR A 484 8.71 6.13 15.93
C TYR A 484 8.48 6.99 17.17
N THR A 485 8.92 8.25 17.14
CA THR A 485 8.79 9.18 18.27
C THR A 485 7.96 10.38 17.88
N TYR A 486 6.91 10.62 18.66
CA TYR A 486 5.93 11.68 18.44
C TYR A 486 5.97 12.69 19.58
N ASP A 487 5.89 13.97 19.24
CA ASP A 487 5.51 15.01 20.18
C ASP A 487 3.99 14.95 20.37
N VAL A 488 3.55 14.70 21.60
CA VAL A 488 2.16 14.46 21.94
C VAL A 488 1.68 15.32 23.09
N GLY A 489 0.37 15.55 23.13
CA GLY A 489 -0.34 16.20 24.22
C GLY A 489 -1.72 15.60 24.42
N LYS A 490 -2.30 15.80 25.61
CA LYS A 490 -3.67 15.35 25.91
C LYS A 490 -4.65 16.49 25.71
N ALA A 491 -5.93 16.17 25.50
CA ALA A 491 -6.97 17.18 25.38
C ALA A 491 -6.92 18.18 26.55
N GLY A 492 -6.87 19.48 26.22
CA GLY A 492 -6.76 20.58 27.17
C GLY A 492 -5.35 20.87 27.71
N ASP A 493 -4.33 20.06 27.37
CA ASP A 493 -2.94 20.35 27.75
C ASP A 493 -2.49 21.68 27.14
N LYS A 494 -1.69 22.42 27.92
CA LYS A 494 -1.03 23.65 27.46
C LYS A 494 0.42 23.34 27.14
N ILE A 495 0.82 23.62 25.91
CA ILE A 495 2.13 23.27 25.37
C ILE A 495 2.85 24.55 25.03
N ALA A 496 4.04 24.73 25.60
CA ALA A 496 4.90 25.85 25.27
C ALA A 496 5.57 25.58 23.91
N VAL A 497 5.39 26.53 23.01
CA VAL A 497 5.98 26.56 21.66
C VAL A 497 6.94 27.74 21.64
N THR A 498 8.23 27.46 21.47
CA THR A 498 9.26 28.49 21.37
C THR A 498 9.73 28.60 19.93
N PHE A 499 9.75 29.82 19.39
CA PHE A 499 10.24 30.06 18.03
C PHE A 499 11.65 30.65 18.02
N HIS A 500 12.57 30.00 17.34
CA HIS A 500 13.94 30.46 17.13
C HIS A 500 14.05 31.17 15.79
N VAL A 501 13.67 32.45 15.78
CA VAL A 501 13.70 33.26 14.57
C VAL A 501 15.15 33.61 14.20
N PRO A 502 15.62 33.32 12.98
CA PRO A 502 16.96 33.72 12.55
C PRO A 502 17.16 35.23 12.52
N ASP A 503 18.41 35.67 12.74
CA ASP A 503 18.79 37.07 12.63
C ASP A 503 18.38 37.65 11.27
N GLY A 504 17.75 38.84 11.29
CA GLY A 504 17.27 39.51 10.09
C GLY A 504 15.86 39.12 9.65
N TYR A 505 15.16 38.26 10.40
CA TYR A 505 13.75 37.89 10.19
C TYR A 505 12.89 38.23 11.40
N THR A 506 11.58 38.39 11.18
CA THR A 506 10.53 38.45 12.21
C THR A 506 9.43 37.46 11.85
N ILE A 507 8.64 37.03 12.84
CA ILE A 507 7.43 36.23 12.61
C ILE A 507 6.36 37.16 12.05
N ASP A 508 5.88 36.86 10.84
CA ASP A 508 4.69 37.50 10.25
C ASP A 508 3.43 36.88 10.86
N SER A 509 3.39 35.55 10.91
CA SER A 509 2.31 34.79 11.51
C SER A 509 2.77 33.40 11.96
N ALA A 510 2.12 32.90 13.02
CA ALA A 510 2.19 31.51 13.44
C ALA A 510 0.76 30.96 13.40
N TYR A 511 0.54 29.89 12.64
CA TYR A 511 -0.77 29.27 12.47
C TYR A 511 -0.88 28.00 13.30
N SER A 512 -2.09 27.77 13.79
CA SER A 512 -2.61 26.54 14.34
C SER A 512 -3.94 26.34 13.61
N ASP A 513 -4.06 25.24 12.89
CA ASP A 513 -5.04 24.95 11.83
C ASP A 513 -6.52 24.88 12.26
N GLU A 514 -6.83 24.97 13.56
CA GLU A 514 -8.21 25.09 14.03
C GLU A 514 -8.58 26.49 14.53
N SER A 515 -9.77 26.96 14.15
CA SER A 515 -10.39 28.18 14.69
C SER A 515 -10.53 28.21 16.23
N ARG A 516 -10.31 27.08 16.90
CA ARG A 516 -10.39 26.88 18.36
C ARG A 516 -9.02 26.88 19.06
N THR A 517 -7.92 26.74 18.33
CA THR A 517 -6.57 26.66 18.87
C THR A 517 -5.79 27.93 18.53
N ALA A 518 -5.90 28.93 19.39
CA ALA A 518 -5.11 30.14 19.26
C ALA A 518 -3.73 29.93 19.91
N LEU A 519 -2.65 30.04 19.13
CA LEU A 519 -1.31 30.24 19.68
C LEU A 519 -1.30 31.57 20.43
N GLN A 520 -1.31 31.51 21.75
CA GLN A 520 -1.32 32.71 22.59
C GLN A 520 0.12 33.15 22.88
N HIS A 521 0.48 34.36 22.44
CA HIS A 521 1.77 34.95 22.80
C HIS A 521 1.85 35.19 24.31
N VAL A 522 2.93 34.73 24.93
CA VAL A 522 3.18 34.93 26.37
C VAL A 522 4.25 35.97 26.60
N SER A 523 5.45 35.74 26.07
CA SER A 523 6.59 36.65 26.22
C SER A 523 7.70 36.33 25.23
N GLY A 524 8.41 37.34 24.72
CA GLY A 524 9.52 37.13 23.80
C GLY A 524 9.13 36.27 22.59
N ASN A 525 9.78 35.11 22.45
CA ASN A 525 9.52 34.13 21.38
C ASN A 525 8.65 32.94 21.84
N GLU A 526 8.04 33.01 23.02
CA GLU A 526 7.27 31.90 23.61
C GLU A 526 5.76 32.11 23.42
N TYR A 527 5.11 31.04 22.96
CA TYR A 527 3.68 30.94 22.72
C TYR A 527 3.11 29.73 23.46
N LEU A 528 1.83 29.81 23.80
CA LEU A 528 1.10 28.69 24.37
C LEU A 528 0.09 28.16 23.35
N LEU A 529 0.20 26.87 23.07
CA LEU A 529 -0.79 26.10 22.35
C LEU A 529 -1.66 25.34 23.36
N VAL A 530 -2.99 25.35 23.17
CA VAL A 530 -3.90 24.46 23.89
C VAL A 530 -4.31 23.34 22.95
N VAL A 531 -4.13 22.08 23.35
CA VAL A 531 -4.59 20.93 22.55
C VAL A 531 -6.12 20.85 22.64
N PRO A 532 -6.85 20.81 21.51
CA PRO A 532 -8.31 20.82 21.50
C PRO A 532 -8.88 19.41 21.78
N ASP A 533 -10.16 19.36 22.15
CA ASP A 533 -10.91 18.10 22.18
C ASP A 533 -11.01 17.55 20.75
N GLY A 534 -10.70 16.26 20.56
CA GLY A 534 -10.63 15.61 19.26
C GLY A 534 -9.32 15.77 18.48
N GLY A 535 -8.30 16.42 19.04
CA GLY A 535 -6.98 16.56 18.39
C GLY A 535 -7.04 17.44 17.13
N GLY A 536 -6.07 17.42 16.22
CA GLY A 536 -4.64 17.64 16.45
C GLY A 536 -4.28 18.99 15.85
N VAL A 537 -3.08 19.49 16.15
CA VAL A 537 -2.67 20.84 15.75
C VAL A 537 -1.48 20.78 14.81
N MET A 538 -1.57 21.52 13.71
CA MET A 538 -0.44 21.81 12.84
C MET A 538 0.10 23.21 13.12
N ILE A 539 1.32 23.28 13.64
CA ILE A 539 2.05 24.52 13.84
C ILE A 539 2.79 24.87 12.55
N ASN A 540 2.47 26.03 11.97
CA ASN A 540 3.20 26.56 10.83
C ASN A 540 3.69 27.98 11.14
N LEU A 541 4.83 28.34 10.57
CA LEU A 541 5.49 29.62 10.78
C LEU A 541 5.72 30.32 9.45
N LYS A 542 5.32 31.59 9.37
CA LYS A 542 5.68 32.49 8.28
C LYS A 542 6.69 33.52 8.79
N LEU A 543 7.89 33.50 8.21
CA LEU A 543 8.94 34.48 8.50
C LEU A 543 8.99 35.55 7.42
N VAL A 544 9.18 36.80 7.81
CA VAL A 544 9.42 37.93 6.90
C VAL A 544 10.74 38.63 7.26
N PRO A 545 11.52 39.13 6.29
CA PRO A 545 12.73 39.88 6.57
C PRO A 545 12.42 41.15 7.38
N VAL A 546 13.26 41.46 8.36
CA VAL A 546 13.19 42.74 9.08
C VAL A 546 13.51 43.85 8.07
N SER A 547 12.51 44.63 7.68
CA SER A 547 12.74 45.78 6.82
C SER A 547 13.52 46.83 7.60
N ASN A 548 14.77 47.07 7.24
CA ASN A 548 15.52 48.26 7.64
C ASN A 548 14.98 49.50 6.90
N ASN A 549 13.70 49.81 7.07
CA ASN A 549 13.16 51.12 6.74
C ASN A 549 13.22 51.94 8.02
N GLY A 550 14.30 52.70 8.16
CA GLY A 550 14.42 53.67 9.23
C GLY A 550 13.28 54.68 9.20
N GLY A 551 12.57 54.79 10.33
CA GLY A 551 11.86 56.00 10.73
C GLY A 551 10.38 55.82 11.07
N GLY A 552 10.05 55.96 12.36
CA GLY A 552 8.77 56.52 12.81
C GLY A 552 7.87 55.61 13.64
N GLU A 553 7.99 55.76 14.95
CA GLU A 553 6.97 55.76 16.03
C GLU A 553 5.62 55.03 15.87
N ASP A 554 5.32 54.22 16.91
CA ASP A 554 4.04 53.90 17.56
C ASP A 554 2.84 53.40 16.71
N ASP A 555 2.43 52.14 16.93
CA ASP A 555 1.23 51.82 17.71
C ASP A 555 0.93 50.30 17.79
N ASN A 556 0.38 49.89 18.94
CA ASN A 556 -0.06 48.55 19.30
C ASN A 556 -0.85 47.81 18.20
N TYR A 557 -0.36 46.65 17.75
CA TYR A 557 -1.16 45.65 17.04
C TYR A 557 -1.38 44.40 17.90
N SER A 558 -2.33 44.50 18.84
CA SER A 558 -3.08 43.35 19.33
C SER A 558 -4.31 43.18 18.44
N GLY A 559 -4.20 42.40 17.37
CA GLY A 559 -5.31 42.17 16.47
C GLY A 559 -5.01 41.04 15.49
N ASN A 560 -5.85 40.01 15.54
CA ASN A 560 -5.98 39.00 14.49
C ASN A 560 -5.93 39.67 13.12
N PRO A 561 -4.98 39.35 12.22
CA PRO A 561 -5.01 39.91 10.88
C PRO A 561 -6.16 39.29 10.08
N PRO A 562 -6.76 40.04 9.12
CA PRO A 562 -7.89 39.56 8.35
C PRO A 562 -7.47 38.41 7.43
N ALA A 563 -8.41 37.49 7.19
CA ALA A 563 -8.33 36.57 6.07
C ALA A 563 -8.26 37.35 4.75
N GLU A 564 -7.23 37.08 3.94
CA GLU A 564 -7.30 36.80 2.49
C GLU A 564 -5.97 37.10 1.76
N TYR A 565 -5.71 36.26 0.74
CA TYR A 565 -4.66 36.23 -0.29
C TYR A 565 -3.30 35.61 0.07
N GLU A 566 -3.13 34.36 -0.38
CA GLU A 566 -1.83 33.77 -0.69
C GLU A 566 -1.12 34.66 -1.71
N SER A 567 -0.03 35.30 -1.29
CA SER A 567 0.85 36.02 -2.20
C SER A 567 2.06 35.15 -2.50
N HIS A 568 2.26 34.84 -3.77
CA HIS A 568 3.54 34.32 -4.24
C HIS A 568 4.64 35.35 -3.92
N ASN A 569 5.72 34.91 -3.27
CA ASN A 569 6.82 35.79 -2.87
C ASN A 569 7.65 36.22 -4.10
N PHE A 570 7.22 37.28 -4.77
CA PHE A 570 8.01 37.93 -5.81
C PHE A 570 9.13 38.77 -5.18
N SER A 571 10.37 38.55 -5.58
CA SER A 571 11.48 39.45 -5.27
C SER A 571 11.64 40.44 -6.44
N ARG A 572 11.75 41.74 -6.14
CA ARG A 572 11.85 42.80 -7.16
C ARG A 572 13.23 43.44 -7.14
N SER A 573 13.88 43.51 -8.30
CA SER A 573 15.07 44.32 -8.54
C SER A 573 14.84 45.23 -9.76
N GLY A 574 14.40 46.47 -9.52
CA GLY A 574 14.06 47.40 -10.61
C GLY A 574 12.80 46.98 -11.38
N SER A 575 12.91 46.73 -12.70
CA SER A 575 11.84 46.20 -13.56
C SER A 575 11.84 44.66 -13.66
N HIS A 576 12.76 43.99 -12.95
CA HIS A 576 12.91 42.55 -12.93
C HIS A 576 12.22 41.97 -11.71
N TYR A 577 11.42 40.93 -11.93
CA TYR A 577 10.80 40.17 -10.84
C TYR A 577 11.32 38.75 -10.92
N SER A 578 11.67 38.19 -9.77
CA SER A 578 11.97 36.78 -9.65
C SER A 578 11.03 36.07 -8.69
N LEU A 579 10.68 34.84 -9.05
CA LEU A 579 9.91 33.93 -8.24
C LEU A 579 10.78 32.69 -7.97
N THR A 580 11.10 32.44 -6.70
CA THR A 580 11.87 31.24 -6.34
C THR A 580 10.92 30.10 -6.03
N LEU A 581 11.01 29.01 -6.80
CA LEU A 581 10.31 27.77 -6.49
C LEU A 581 11.09 27.01 -5.42
N ARG A 582 10.39 26.47 -4.41
CA ARG A 582 11.04 25.71 -3.32
C ARG A 582 11.67 24.43 -3.85
N LYS A 583 12.66 23.88 -3.13
CA LYS A 583 13.18 22.53 -3.38
C LYS A 583 12.00 21.55 -3.25
N ASN A 584 11.65 20.87 -4.34
CA ASN A 584 10.47 19.98 -4.52
C ASN A 584 9.17 20.64 -5.04
N GLN A 585 9.13 21.96 -5.24
CA GLN A 585 8.03 22.60 -5.93
C GLN A 585 8.31 22.60 -7.43
N MET A 586 7.69 21.67 -8.15
CA MET A 586 7.89 21.49 -9.60
C MET A 586 6.97 22.39 -10.43
N GLU A 587 5.93 22.99 -9.83
CA GLU A 587 4.99 23.86 -10.54
C GLU A 587 4.51 25.07 -9.72
N VAL A 588 4.05 26.10 -10.43
CA VAL A 588 3.31 27.25 -9.88
C VAL A 588 2.20 27.67 -10.83
N VAL A 589 1.02 27.97 -10.30
CA VAL A 589 -0.11 28.49 -11.06
C VAL A 589 -0.28 29.96 -10.69
N LEU A 590 -0.26 30.84 -11.69
CA LEU A 590 -0.57 32.26 -11.54
C LEU A 590 -1.93 32.54 -12.19
N SER A 591 -2.81 33.24 -11.47
CA SER A 591 -4.01 33.76 -12.10
C SER A 591 -3.64 34.85 -13.11
N THR A 592 -4.47 35.02 -14.13
CA THR A 592 -4.29 36.11 -15.10
C THR A 592 -4.40 37.48 -14.47
N ALA A 593 -5.18 37.63 -13.40
CA ALA A 593 -5.29 38.88 -12.64
C ALA A 593 -3.95 39.24 -11.97
N GLU A 594 -3.28 38.28 -11.34
CA GLU A 594 -1.96 38.48 -10.71
C GLU A 594 -0.89 38.78 -11.75
N LEU A 595 -0.83 37.98 -12.82
CA LEU A 595 0.19 38.17 -13.86
C LEU A 595 -0.02 39.50 -14.60
N LYS A 596 -1.27 39.92 -14.81
CA LYS A 596 -1.60 41.24 -15.37
C LYS A 596 -1.20 42.38 -14.45
N ALA A 597 -1.48 42.28 -13.15
CA ALA A 597 -1.08 43.30 -12.17
C ALA A 597 0.45 43.48 -12.12
N LEU A 598 1.20 42.39 -12.25
CA LEU A 598 2.66 42.42 -12.35
C LEU A 598 3.11 43.11 -13.65
N LEU A 599 2.53 42.75 -14.79
CA LEU A 599 2.85 43.37 -16.08
C LEU A 599 2.55 44.88 -16.12
N GLU A 600 1.43 45.29 -15.55
CA GLU A 600 1.02 46.71 -15.43
C GLU A 600 1.92 47.50 -14.47
N SER A 601 2.65 46.84 -13.56
CA SER A 601 3.61 47.47 -12.65
C SER A 601 4.95 47.86 -13.30
N GLY A 602 5.13 47.57 -14.59
CA GLY A 602 6.34 47.86 -15.36
C GLY A 602 7.35 46.70 -15.43
N LEU A 603 6.88 45.46 -15.25
CA LEU A 603 7.66 44.22 -15.41
C LEU A 603 8.20 44.11 -16.84
N THR A 604 9.52 43.95 -16.99
CA THR A 604 10.15 43.68 -18.30
C THR A 604 10.37 42.20 -18.56
N GLU A 605 10.59 41.41 -17.51
CA GLU A 605 10.73 39.95 -17.54
C GLU A 605 10.45 39.33 -16.17
N LEU A 606 9.97 38.09 -16.17
CA LEU A 606 9.75 37.27 -14.96
C LEU A 606 10.72 36.09 -14.98
N THR A 607 11.57 36.00 -13.97
CA THR A 607 12.54 34.90 -13.81
C THR A 607 12.08 33.93 -12.74
N PHE A 608 11.98 32.65 -13.08
CA PHE A 608 11.74 31.58 -12.13
C PHE A 608 13.08 30.98 -11.71
N MET A 609 13.39 31.03 -10.43
CA MET A 609 14.60 30.42 -9.86
C MET A 609 14.23 29.06 -9.27
N THR A 610 14.76 27.98 -9.82
CA THR A 610 14.46 26.61 -9.38
C THR A 610 15.75 25.81 -9.17
N SER A 611 15.65 24.59 -8.62
CA SER A 611 16.80 23.69 -8.53
C SER A 611 17.34 23.23 -9.89
N ALA A 612 16.55 23.36 -10.96
CA ALA A 612 16.96 23.01 -12.32
C ALA A 612 17.64 24.17 -13.08
N GLY A 613 17.58 25.40 -12.55
CA GLY A 613 18.16 26.59 -13.18
C GLY A 613 17.27 27.83 -13.01
N ASN A 614 17.69 28.93 -13.65
CA ASN A 614 16.88 30.14 -13.78
C ASN A 614 16.19 30.14 -15.13
N PHE A 615 14.91 30.47 -15.18
CA PHE A 615 14.12 30.46 -16.41
C PHE A 615 13.43 31.80 -16.59
N THR A 616 13.74 32.52 -17.66
CA THR A 616 13.26 33.90 -17.85
C THR A 616 12.22 33.99 -18.96
N PHE A 617 11.05 34.55 -18.63
CA PHE A 617 9.99 34.86 -19.59
C PHE A 617 9.91 36.37 -19.84
N PRO A 618 10.13 36.84 -21.10
CA PRO A 618 9.95 38.25 -21.45
C PRO A 618 8.50 38.70 -21.27
N SER A 619 8.29 39.97 -20.91
CA SER A 619 6.95 40.52 -20.71
C SER A 619 6.03 40.42 -21.93
N ALA A 620 6.59 40.39 -23.16
CA ALA A 620 5.81 40.18 -24.38
C ALA A 620 5.15 38.79 -24.45
N ASP A 621 5.86 37.75 -24.00
CA ASP A 621 5.35 36.39 -23.93
C ASP A 621 4.28 36.28 -22.83
N LEU A 622 4.53 36.90 -21.67
CA LEU A 622 3.58 36.94 -20.55
C LEU A 622 2.29 37.70 -20.91
N TRP A 623 2.40 38.84 -21.61
CA TRP A 623 1.23 39.56 -22.14
C TRP A 623 0.44 38.70 -23.12
N THR A 624 1.11 37.88 -23.93
CA THR A 624 0.43 36.97 -24.85
C THR A 624 -0.31 35.88 -24.07
N MET A 625 0.26 35.34 -22.99
CA MET A 625 -0.41 34.33 -22.15
C MET A 625 -1.64 34.91 -21.43
N VAL A 626 -1.50 36.08 -20.79
CA VAL A 626 -2.60 36.73 -20.04
C VAL A 626 -3.78 37.12 -20.93
N ASN A 627 -3.52 37.43 -22.21
CA ASN A 627 -4.59 37.79 -23.16
C ASN A 627 -5.30 36.57 -23.76
N ASN A 628 -4.74 35.36 -23.65
CA ASN A 628 -5.25 34.16 -24.31
C ASN A 628 -5.78 33.09 -23.36
N PHE A 629 -5.43 33.13 -22.07
CA PHE A 629 -5.81 32.11 -21.07
C PHE A 629 -6.47 32.75 -19.85
N ALA A 630 -7.13 31.95 -19.01
CA ALA A 630 -7.72 32.38 -17.73
C ALA A 630 -6.78 32.13 -16.55
N THR A 631 -6.00 31.06 -16.61
CA THR A 631 -4.89 30.75 -15.69
C THR A 631 -3.64 30.38 -16.47
N VAL A 632 -2.46 30.62 -15.88
CA VAL A 632 -1.18 30.22 -16.47
C VAL A 632 -0.40 29.40 -15.45
N ARG A 633 -0.06 28.16 -15.81
CA ARG A 633 0.72 27.23 -14.99
C ARG A 633 2.13 27.11 -15.53
N PHE A 634 3.14 27.29 -14.69
CA PHE A 634 4.55 27.10 -15.01
C PHE A 634 5.05 25.85 -14.30
N ALA A 635 5.59 24.87 -15.04
CA ALA A 635 6.11 23.63 -14.47
C ALA A 635 7.51 23.32 -15.01
N VAL A 636 8.37 22.75 -14.17
CA VAL A 636 9.69 22.25 -14.57
C VAL A 636 9.54 20.80 -15.04
N GLU A 637 9.87 20.53 -16.29
CA GLU A 637 9.82 19.18 -16.87
C GLU A 637 11.04 18.97 -17.75
N GLU A 638 11.71 17.83 -17.58
CA GLU A 638 12.90 17.44 -18.37
C GLU A 638 14.03 18.48 -18.37
N GLY A 639 14.12 19.31 -17.32
CA GLY A 639 15.14 20.37 -17.20
C GLY A 639 14.76 21.71 -17.85
N HIS A 640 13.54 21.83 -18.38
CA HIS A 640 12.99 23.04 -18.98
C HIS A 640 11.84 23.59 -18.15
N MET A 641 11.50 24.87 -18.31
CA MET A 641 10.28 25.43 -17.75
C MET A 641 9.19 25.59 -18.80
N ASN A 642 8.11 24.83 -18.65
CA ASN A 642 6.94 24.83 -19.51
C ASN A 642 5.84 25.72 -18.94
N ALA A 643 5.31 26.63 -19.75
CA ALA A 643 4.15 27.45 -19.44
C ALA A 643 2.92 26.90 -20.17
N TYR A 644 1.91 26.50 -19.40
CA TYR A 644 0.62 25.98 -19.82
C TYR A 644 -0.46 27.05 -19.62
N GLY A 645 -1.31 27.22 -20.62
CA GLY A 645 -2.53 28.01 -20.48
C GLY A 645 -3.69 27.11 -20.05
N ASP A 646 -4.43 27.50 -19.02
CA ASP A 646 -5.54 26.72 -18.44
C ASP A 646 -5.10 25.28 -18.07
N ASN A 647 -6.02 24.31 -18.10
CA ASN A 647 -5.73 22.89 -17.82
C ASN A 647 -5.15 22.13 -19.03
N ASN A 648 -4.45 22.82 -19.94
CA ASN A 648 -3.89 22.17 -21.13
C ASN A 648 -2.67 21.30 -20.79
N THR A 649 -2.52 20.19 -21.51
CA THR A 649 -1.39 19.25 -21.38
C THR A 649 -0.25 19.54 -22.34
N THR A 650 -0.41 20.50 -23.26
CA THR A 650 0.64 20.92 -24.19
C THR A 650 1.15 22.31 -23.81
N ALA A 651 2.47 22.45 -23.66
CA ALA A 651 3.09 23.72 -23.31
C ALA A 651 2.83 24.78 -24.40
N PHE A 652 2.34 25.95 -24.00
CA PHE A 652 2.21 27.10 -24.88
C PHE A 652 3.57 27.72 -25.18
N LYS A 653 4.46 27.72 -24.18
CA LYS A 653 5.84 28.22 -24.28
C LYS A 653 6.75 27.39 -23.39
N THR A 654 7.97 27.16 -23.86
CA THR A 654 9.05 26.53 -23.09
C THR A 654 10.21 27.50 -22.99
N ALA A 655 10.80 27.60 -21.80
CA ALA A 655 12.02 28.34 -21.52
C ALA A 655 13.14 27.36 -21.12
N ASP A 656 14.30 27.54 -21.73
CA ASP A 656 15.54 26.84 -21.36
C ASP A 656 16.19 27.52 -20.15
N PRO A 657 17.02 26.80 -19.37
CA PRO A 657 17.73 27.43 -18.27
C PRO A 657 18.70 28.50 -18.79
N ASP A 658 18.72 29.67 -18.16
CA ASP A 658 19.61 30.77 -18.48
C ASP A 658 21.06 30.28 -18.39
N VAL A 659 21.82 30.46 -19.48
CA VAL A 659 23.25 30.11 -19.50
C VAL A 659 23.96 31.01 -18.51
N VAL A 660 24.42 30.44 -17.39
CA VAL A 660 25.32 31.14 -16.48
C VAL A 660 26.65 31.32 -17.21
N GLU A 661 26.81 32.43 -17.91
CA GLU A 661 28.12 32.84 -18.43
C GLU A 661 29.03 33.05 -17.22
N ASN A 662 29.88 32.06 -16.98
CA ASN A 662 30.88 32.06 -15.93
C ASN A 662 31.92 33.13 -16.28
N THR A 663 31.63 34.38 -15.95
CA THR A 663 32.53 35.54 -16.10
C THR A 663 33.58 35.52 -15.00
N ALA A 664 34.39 34.47 -14.99
CA ALA A 664 35.62 34.37 -14.21
C ALA A 664 36.84 34.42 -15.13
N SER A 665 37.01 35.55 -15.86
CA SER A 665 38.33 36.12 -16.16
C SER A 665 38.18 37.53 -16.77
N GLN A 666 38.42 38.57 -15.98
CA GLN A 666 39.39 39.63 -16.24
C GLN A 666 39.21 40.78 -15.22
N ASN A 667 40.24 40.88 -14.36
CA ASN A 667 40.59 41.91 -13.36
C ASN A 667 39.88 41.89 -12.01
#